data_AF-A0A1M7E679-F1
#
_entry.id   AF-A0A1M7E679-F1
#
_cell.length_a   1.000
_cell.length_b   1.000
_cell.length_c   1.000
_cell.angle_alpha   90.00
_cell.angle_beta   90.00
_cell.angle_gamma   90.00
#
_symmetry.space_group_name_H-M   'P 1'
#
loop_
_entity.id
_entity.type
_entity.pdbx_description
1 polymer ?
#
loop_
_entity_poly.entity_id
_entity_poly.type
_entity_poly.pdbx_seq_one_letter_code
_entity_poly.pdbx_strand_id
1 'polypeptide(L)'
;MYLNYFVFAILLNSVGIVILKAQKNYGVDELQASILEAFKDLPIAIVSFLIASFLPRIGYKRAMLIGLALVSVACVSMYFGNSFGTAKLLFATVGVSFALIKVSVYSLIGTVTDNQQEHNSLMSSIEGVFMIGIAVAYFLFPAFNSEADPDAWLNVYWLLAAISLVSFGFLFFAKFENKTEIPGVDLADDFKQMFKLFAKLLTIVFVISAFLFVMIEQGIMSWLPTFNSKVLHLPENISIMMASILAISLAVGRLLAGVITKKVNWIWVLSSCIVIAMLIVVFVLPKTVGLDVKEINSLSDIPLIGFAFPLVGLFIAPIYPLLNSVVLSALPKKMHSSMTGLIVVFSALGGTLGSRIIGYLFKNEGPEKAFYYTLIPMSLLLVSFFILKKLTSKKMKLLLNIDKVFQALLLQEDTDNDKKITKDDEGPKKFVLQDEKTKQQQVIEGTYHLSNLLQELAMLKESNIQFGEVDLNRIQENPVERISRKIKEDYWDELSRTIDKMGLTQIMEDEKTSNKVPTLYVSAKDKQGVVYFKELEKELRNFKLEILPENYSVEYVDTLNTKPGILALALEQKLYSLQGVPFVVPGGRFNEMYGWDSYFIGVGLLVDNQLEKAMAIAENFKYQIIHYGKILNANRSYYLTRTQPPLYSSLIIDIIKYKAPSLEWLRSHLETVILEYNTVWMVQGNRLTETGLNRYKAEGVGMPFEVEPGHFDDVLEPYAKKYKLPIREFEKKYLERTLVDAELDLYFVHDRSMRESGHDTTNRLINTCANLNSVDVNCFLYKYEKDIAYLIKEYFHNTFQMEEVIYTSEEWEQKALSRKDTINELCWNEESSMYFDYDFVNNKQFPFEAATTFFPLWAKLCDEHQAKKLIEIALPQFIKSGGITGSTEASIANFPKDGPQRQWDYPFGWAPHQMLLWEGLINYNYLDKAQEMVYRWLWLITKNAVEYNGTIPEKFDLEISSHKVFAEYGNVGTEFDYIAKEGFGWVNASYQYGLRILDDNLKQELNKLTAPDELF
;
A
#
# COMPACT_ATOMS: atom_id res chain seq x y z
N MET A 1 -13.30 29.91 -32.66
CA MET A 1 -13.36 28.59 -31.99
C MET A 1 -14.35 27.65 -32.69
N TYR A 2 -15.65 27.96 -32.68
CA TYR A 2 -16.67 27.14 -33.36
C TYR A 2 -16.39 26.84 -34.84
N LEU A 3 -16.06 27.88 -35.63
CA LEU A 3 -15.77 27.72 -37.06
C LEU A 3 -14.58 26.78 -37.31
N ASN A 4 -13.50 26.92 -36.53
CA ASN A 4 -12.34 26.01 -36.62
C ASN A 4 -12.75 24.56 -36.34
N TYR A 5 -13.52 24.29 -35.30
CA TYR A 5 -13.95 22.92 -34.98
C TYR A 5 -14.91 22.35 -36.03
N PHE A 6 -15.79 23.18 -36.59
CA PHE A 6 -16.69 22.76 -37.66
C PHE A 6 -15.94 22.29 -38.92
N VAL A 7 -14.92 23.04 -39.35
CA VAL A 7 -14.08 22.69 -40.52
C VAL A 7 -13.34 21.37 -40.29
N PHE A 8 -12.70 21.24 -39.13
CA PHE A 8 -11.94 20.03 -38.81
C PHE A 8 -12.81 18.80 -38.56
N ALA A 9 -14.04 18.98 -38.08
CA ALA A 9 -15.00 17.90 -37.96
C ALA A 9 -15.28 17.23 -39.31
N ILE A 10 -15.48 18.03 -40.36
CA ILE A 10 -15.71 17.53 -41.72
C ILE A 10 -14.48 16.79 -42.23
N LEU A 11 -13.29 17.40 -42.11
CA LEU A 11 -12.06 16.83 -42.65
C LEU A 11 -11.63 15.55 -41.94
N LEU A 12 -11.65 15.51 -40.61
CA LEU A 12 -11.24 14.33 -39.84
C LEU A 12 -12.15 13.13 -40.08
N ASN A 13 -13.47 13.37 -40.09
CA ASN A 13 -14.46 12.30 -40.17
C ASN A 13 -14.80 11.93 -41.62
N SER A 14 -14.20 12.61 -42.61
CA SER A 14 -14.22 12.16 -44.00
C SER A 14 -13.41 10.89 -44.24
N VAL A 15 -12.60 10.41 -43.27
CA VAL A 15 -11.73 9.24 -43.45
C VAL A 15 -12.48 8.00 -43.94
N GLY A 16 -13.67 7.70 -43.41
CA GLY A 16 -14.47 6.56 -43.89
C GLY A 16 -14.99 6.74 -45.32
N ILE A 17 -15.27 7.99 -45.71
CA ILE A 17 -15.66 8.34 -47.09
C ILE A 17 -14.46 8.12 -48.02
N VAL A 18 -13.28 8.60 -47.62
CA VAL A 18 -12.05 8.49 -48.41
C VAL A 18 -11.53 7.05 -48.45
N ILE A 19 -11.78 6.23 -47.42
CA ILE A 19 -11.52 4.78 -47.45
C ILE A 19 -12.31 4.13 -48.59
N LEU A 20 -13.63 4.36 -48.63
CA LEU A 20 -14.49 3.82 -49.70
C LEU A 20 -14.04 4.34 -51.08
N LYS A 21 -13.72 5.63 -51.20
CA LYS A 21 -13.22 6.24 -52.43
C LYS A 21 -11.86 5.68 -52.86
N ALA A 22 -10.93 5.49 -51.94
CA ALA A 22 -9.61 4.96 -52.24
C ALA A 22 -9.70 3.53 -52.78
N GLN A 23 -10.58 2.70 -52.20
CA GLN A 23 -10.83 1.35 -52.68
C GLN A 23 -11.32 1.34 -54.13
N LYS A 24 -12.26 2.23 -54.47
CA LYS A 24 -12.86 2.29 -55.81
C LYS A 24 -11.99 2.98 -56.86
N ASN A 25 -11.37 4.10 -56.51
CA ASN A 25 -10.64 4.96 -57.46
C ASN A 25 -9.15 4.60 -57.57
N TYR A 26 -8.53 4.12 -56.49
CA TYR A 26 -7.08 3.84 -56.45
C TYR A 26 -6.76 2.34 -56.39
N GLY A 27 -7.77 1.47 -56.31
CA GLY A 27 -7.59 0.02 -56.29
C GLY A 27 -6.84 -0.51 -55.05
N VAL A 28 -6.84 0.23 -53.95
CA VAL A 28 -6.22 -0.22 -52.69
C VAL A 28 -7.16 -1.17 -51.94
N ASP A 29 -6.60 -2.20 -51.30
CA ASP A 29 -7.39 -3.13 -50.51
C ASP A 29 -7.81 -2.54 -49.14
N GLU A 30 -8.65 -3.24 -48.39
CA GLU A 30 -9.15 -2.82 -47.09
C GLU A 30 -8.04 -2.52 -46.07
N LEU A 31 -7.02 -3.38 -46.02
CA LEU A 31 -5.94 -3.25 -45.05
C LEU A 31 -5.03 -2.06 -45.38
N GLN A 32 -4.80 -1.82 -46.66
CA GLN A 32 -4.11 -0.64 -47.17
C GLN A 32 -4.93 0.61 -46.84
N ALA A 33 -6.22 0.65 -47.21
CA ALA A 33 -7.09 1.79 -46.95
C ALA A 33 -7.23 2.11 -45.45
N SER A 34 -7.23 1.10 -44.58
CA SER A 34 -7.28 1.28 -43.12
C SER A 34 -6.13 2.13 -42.56
N ILE A 35 -5.02 2.28 -43.29
CA ILE A 35 -3.88 3.08 -42.83
C ILE A 35 -4.21 4.56 -42.77
N LEU A 36 -5.21 5.03 -43.53
CA LEU A 36 -5.61 6.44 -43.53
C LEU A 36 -6.01 6.92 -42.14
N GLU A 37 -6.60 6.03 -41.31
CA GLU A 37 -6.86 6.33 -39.91
C GLU A 37 -5.57 6.53 -39.10
N ALA A 38 -4.58 5.66 -39.26
CA ALA A 38 -3.29 5.84 -38.59
C ALA A 38 -2.60 7.16 -38.99
N PHE A 39 -2.72 7.56 -40.26
CA PHE A 39 -2.24 8.86 -40.74
C PHE A 39 -3.05 10.04 -40.19
N LYS A 40 -4.30 9.85 -39.73
CA LYS A 40 -5.07 10.89 -39.02
C LYS A 40 -4.70 10.94 -37.54
N ASP A 41 -4.81 9.80 -36.86
CA ASP A 41 -4.80 9.70 -35.40
C ASP A 41 -3.40 9.75 -34.78
N LEU A 42 -2.39 9.09 -35.37
CA LEU A 42 -1.03 9.11 -34.81
C LEU A 42 -0.43 10.51 -34.81
N PRO A 43 -0.58 11.33 -35.88
CA PRO A 43 -0.13 12.72 -35.82
C PRO A 43 -0.87 13.54 -34.76
N ILE A 44 -2.15 13.28 -34.50
CA ILE A 44 -2.87 13.92 -33.38
C ILE A 44 -2.19 13.57 -32.07
N ALA A 45 -1.94 12.28 -31.80
CA ALA A 45 -1.29 11.82 -30.58
C ALA A 45 0.12 12.43 -30.42
N ILE A 46 0.95 12.35 -31.46
CA ILE A 46 2.34 12.84 -31.45
C ILE A 46 2.39 14.35 -31.25
N VAL A 47 1.60 15.11 -32.00
CA VAL A 47 1.61 16.58 -31.94
C VAL A 47 0.97 17.10 -30.66
N SER A 48 -0.14 16.51 -30.21
CA SER A 48 -0.73 16.87 -28.91
C SER A 48 0.20 16.56 -27.75
N PHE A 49 1.03 15.52 -27.85
CA PHE A 49 2.02 15.17 -26.84
C PHE A 49 3.26 16.09 -26.87
N LEU A 50 3.79 16.38 -28.07
CA LEU A 50 5.06 17.11 -28.23
C LEU A 50 4.91 18.63 -28.28
N ILE A 51 3.87 19.15 -28.93
CA ILE A 51 3.75 20.59 -29.26
C ILE A 51 2.92 21.35 -28.21
N ALA A 52 2.09 20.68 -27.42
CA ALA A 52 1.26 21.33 -26.38
C ALA A 52 2.09 22.14 -25.37
N SER A 53 3.29 21.68 -25.05
CA SER A 53 4.25 22.34 -24.14
C SER A 53 4.95 23.56 -24.75
N PHE A 54 5.09 23.63 -26.07
CA PHE A 54 5.71 24.75 -26.78
C PHE A 54 4.69 25.77 -27.29
N LEU A 55 3.41 25.41 -27.28
CA LEU A 55 2.30 26.24 -27.76
C LEU A 55 2.24 27.64 -27.13
N PRO A 56 2.48 27.81 -25.80
CA PRO A 56 2.52 29.14 -25.20
C PRO A 56 3.62 30.03 -25.76
N ARG A 57 4.75 29.47 -26.23
CA ARG A 57 5.84 30.24 -26.85
C ARG A 57 5.54 30.62 -28.31
N ILE A 58 4.78 29.78 -29.01
CA ILE A 58 4.35 30.03 -30.40
C ILE A 58 3.18 31.02 -30.43
N GLY A 59 2.34 31.01 -29.39
CA GLY A 59 1.11 31.79 -29.27
C GLY A 59 -0.09 31.06 -29.90
N TYR A 60 -1.19 30.93 -29.16
CA TYR A 60 -2.37 30.15 -29.57
C TYR A 60 -2.97 30.59 -30.90
N LYS A 61 -3.03 31.91 -31.15
CA LYS A 61 -3.53 32.45 -32.42
C LYS A 61 -2.67 32.00 -33.60
N ARG A 62 -1.34 32.06 -33.46
CA ARG A 62 -0.39 31.68 -34.53
C ARG A 62 -0.46 30.18 -34.79
N ALA A 63 -0.52 29.36 -33.74
CA ALA A 63 -0.66 27.91 -33.88
C ALA A 63 -1.94 27.51 -34.66
N MET A 64 -3.08 28.13 -34.35
CA MET A 64 -4.33 27.91 -35.11
C MET A 64 -4.26 28.39 -36.56
N LEU A 65 -3.62 29.54 -36.83
CA LEU A 65 -3.41 30.03 -38.20
C LEU A 65 -2.52 29.07 -39.01
N ILE A 66 -1.44 28.56 -38.40
CA ILE A 66 -0.58 27.55 -39.02
C ILE A 66 -1.41 26.30 -39.37
N GLY A 67 -2.21 25.79 -38.42
CA GLY A 67 -3.07 24.63 -38.66
C GLY A 67 -4.05 24.84 -39.83
N LEU A 68 -4.69 26.00 -39.92
CA LEU A 68 -5.61 26.35 -41.01
C LEU A 68 -4.90 26.53 -42.36
N ALA A 69 -3.71 27.13 -42.37
CA ALA A 69 -2.93 27.28 -43.60
C ALA A 69 -2.48 25.92 -44.14
N LEU A 70 -1.92 25.07 -43.27
CA LEU A 70 -1.49 23.71 -43.61
C LEU A 70 -2.63 22.89 -44.20
N VAL A 71 -3.82 22.93 -43.58
CA VAL A 71 -4.97 22.13 -44.05
C VAL A 71 -5.55 22.66 -45.35
N SER A 72 -5.51 23.98 -45.58
CA SER A 72 -5.93 24.59 -46.83
C SER A 72 -5.04 24.14 -47.99
N VAL A 73 -3.72 24.14 -47.78
CA VAL A 73 -2.75 23.62 -48.77
C VAL A 73 -2.98 22.13 -49.00
N ALA A 74 -3.16 21.34 -47.95
CA ALA A 74 -3.39 19.90 -48.08
C ALA A 74 -4.67 19.57 -48.87
N CYS A 75 -5.74 20.34 -48.72
CA CYS A 75 -6.96 20.19 -49.54
C CYS A 75 -6.69 20.45 -51.02
N VAL A 76 -5.97 21.52 -51.35
CA VAL A 76 -5.59 21.82 -52.74
C VAL A 76 -4.65 20.73 -53.29
N SER A 77 -3.69 20.26 -52.49
CA SER A 77 -2.80 19.16 -52.85
C SER A 77 -3.57 17.86 -53.10
N MET A 78 -4.65 17.59 -52.37
CA MET A 78 -5.49 16.42 -52.60
C MET A 78 -6.19 16.47 -53.97
N TYR A 79 -6.71 17.65 -54.35
CA TYR A 79 -7.35 17.85 -55.65
C TYR A 79 -6.39 17.57 -56.82
N PHE A 80 -5.19 18.16 -56.81
CA PHE A 80 -4.22 17.96 -57.90
C PHE A 80 -3.49 16.62 -57.84
N GLY A 81 -3.32 16.07 -56.63
CA GLY A 81 -2.52 14.88 -56.40
C GLY A 81 -3.24 13.57 -56.69
N ASN A 82 -4.58 13.55 -56.53
CA ASN A 82 -5.50 12.44 -56.86
C ASN A 82 -4.88 11.03 -56.72
N SER A 83 -4.33 10.72 -55.55
CA SER A 83 -3.70 9.42 -55.29
C SER A 83 -3.85 8.99 -53.85
N PHE A 84 -3.63 7.71 -53.60
CA PHE A 84 -3.58 7.19 -52.23
C PHE A 84 -2.42 7.81 -51.42
N GLY A 85 -1.32 8.17 -52.08
CA GLY A 85 -0.20 8.90 -51.47
C GLY A 85 -0.63 10.28 -50.96
N THR A 86 -1.36 11.04 -51.77
CA THR A 86 -1.84 12.37 -51.39
C THR A 86 -2.95 12.31 -50.34
N ALA A 87 -3.77 11.27 -50.35
CA ALA A 87 -4.74 11.01 -49.27
C ALA A 87 -4.05 10.78 -47.91
N LYS A 88 -2.95 10.01 -47.86
CA LYS A 88 -2.14 9.85 -46.64
C LYS A 88 -1.55 11.17 -46.16
N LEU A 89 -1.02 11.98 -47.07
CA LEU A 89 -0.46 13.30 -46.75
C LEU A 89 -1.55 14.26 -46.24
N LEU A 90 -2.75 14.21 -46.83
CA LEU A 90 -3.90 14.98 -46.37
C LEU A 90 -4.23 14.63 -44.93
N PHE A 91 -4.46 13.36 -44.60
CA PHE A 91 -4.83 12.97 -43.23
C PHE A 91 -3.71 13.21 -42.22
N ALA A 92 -2.44 13.03 -42.61
CA ALA A 92 -1.30 13.43 -41.79
C ALA A 92 -1.36 14.91 -41.41
N THR A 93 -1.59 15.74 -42.42
CA THR A 93 -1.65 17.19 -42.25
C THR A 93 -2.88 17.61 -41.45
N VAL A 94 -4.05 17.01 -41.74
CA VAL A 94 -5.29 17.24 -40.97
C VAL A 94 -5.08 16.87 -39.50
N GLY A 95 -4.39 15.75 -39.20
CA GLY A 95 -4.09 15.33 -37.84
C GLY A 95 -3.17 16.31 -37.10
N VAL A 96 -2.07 16.73 -37.71
CA VAL A 96 -1.16 17.76 -37.17
C VAL A 96 -1.92 19.07 -36.92
N SER A 97 -2.65 19.54 -37.92
CA SER A 97 -3.41 20.79 -37.86
C SER A 97 -4.51 20.73 -36.80
N PHE A 98 -5.21 19.60 -36.67
CA PHE A 98 -6.24 19.44 -35.67
C PHE A 98 -5.66 19.45 -34.26
N ALA A 99 -4.51 18.80 -34.02
CA ALA A 99 -3.86 18.87 -32.73
C ALA A 99 -3.51 20.31 -32.34
N LEU A 100 -2.96 21.10 -33.28
CA LEU A 100 -2.69 22.52 -33.06
C LEU A 100 -3.97 23.29 -32.71
N ILE A 101 -5.06 23.08 -33.46
CA ILE A 101 -6.35 23.74 -33.19
C ILE A 101 -6.94 23.30 -31.87
N LYS A 102 -7.01 21.99 -31.62
CA LYS A 102 -7.67 21.40 -30.45
C LYS A 102 -7.03 21.89 -29.17
N VAL A 103 -5.70 21.78 -29.08
CA VAL A 103 -4.95 22.24 -27.90
C VAL A 103 -5.08 23.76 -27.74
N SER A 104 -4.95 24.54 -28.82
CA SER A 104 -5.09 26.01 -28.75
C SER A 104 -6.48 26.45 -28.29
N VAL A 105 -7.54 25.81 -28.80
CA VAL A 105 -8.92 26.13 -28.41
C VAL A 105 -9.18 25.74 -26.96
N TYR A 106 -8.77 24.55 -26.52
CA TYR A 106 -8.95 24.14 -25.13
C TYR A 106 -8.21 25.06 -24.15
N SER A 107 -6.99 25.46 -24.48
CA SER A 107 -6.25 26.45 -23.68
C SER A 107 -6.94 27.81 -23.66
N LEU A 108 -7.53 28.24 -24.78
CA LEU A 108 -8.24 29.52 -24.85
C LEU A 108 -9.57 29.52 -24.09
N ILE A 109 -10.31 28.42 -24.05
CA ILE A 109 -11.54 28.30 -23.25
C ILE A 109 -11.24 28.71 -21.80
N GLY A 110 -10.12 28.26 -21.23
CA GLY A 110 -9.71 28.64 -19.87
C GLY A 110 -9.45 30.13 -19.66
N THR A 111 -9.16 30.88 -20.72
CA THR A 111 -8.89 32.33 -20.66
C THR A 111 -10.12 33.21 -20.87
N VAL A 112 -11.20 32.64 -21.42
CA VAL A 112 -12.43 33.38 -21.80
C VAL A 112 -13.66 32.96 -20.99
N THR A 113 -13.47 32.16 -19.95
CA THR A 113 -14.53 31.73 -19.03
C THR A 113 -14.15 32.09 -17.60
N ASP A 114 -15.08 32.70 -16.86
CA ASP A 114 -14.77 33.24 -15.53
C ASP A 114 -14.93 32.19 -14.42
N ASN A 115 -15.66 31.11 -14.70
CA ASN A 115 -15.92 30.03 -13.75
C ASN A 115 -15.97 28.66 -14.43
N GLN A 116 -15.91 27.61 -13.61
CA GLN A 116 -15.90 26.21 -14.08
C GLN A 116 -17.17 25.84 -14.86
N GLN A 117 -18.31 26.43 -14.52
CA GLN A 117 -19.58 26.10 -15.16
C GLN A 117 -19.64 26.65 -16.58
N GLU A 118 -19.17 27.88 -16.78
CA GLU A 118 -18.97 28.48 -18.11
C GLU A 118 -17.91 27.72 -18.92
N HIS A 119 -16.80 27.33 -18.29
CA HIS A 119 -15.76 26.52 -18.92
C HIS A 119 -16.33 25.21 -19.49
N ASN A 120 -17.05 24.45 -18.66
CA ASN A 120 -17.63 23.18 -19.05
C ASN A 120 -18.74 23.34 -20.10
N SER A 121 -19.54 24.42 -20.01
CA SER A 121 -20.60 24.72 -20.96
C SER A 121 -20.04 25.10 -22.34
N LEU A 122 -19.02 25.97 -22.38
CA LEU A 122 -18.38 26.40 -23.63
C LEU A 122 -17.67 25.23 -24.32
N MET A 123 -16.95 24.40 -23.56
CA MET A 123 -16.34 23.17 -24.08
C MET A 123 -17.39 22.23 -24.68
N SER A 124 -18.48 21.96 -23.96
CA SER A 124 -19.55 21.09 -24.43
C SER A 124 -20.24 21.63 -25.69
N SER A 125 -20.44 22.95 -25.77
CA SER A 125 -21.00 23.62 -26.95
C SER A 125 -20.10 23.47 -28.18
N ILE A 126 -18.78 23.66 -28.02
CA ILE A 126 -17.80 23.53 -29.10
C ILE A 126 -17.77 22.09 -29.64
N GLU A 127 -17.77 21.09 -28.75
CA GLU A 127 -17.87 19.67 -29.10
C GLU A 127 -19.22 19.33 -29.77
N GLY A 128 -20.30 20.01 -29.39
CA GLY A 128 -21.59 19.90 -30.05
C GLY A 128 -21.55 20.34 -31.52
N VAL A 129 -20.92 21.50 -31.80
CA VAL A 129 -20.72 21.99 -33.19
C VAL A 129 -19.82 21.06 -34.00
N PHE A 130 -18.85 20.42 -33.35
CA PHE A 130 -18.03 19.40 -33.99
C PHE A 130 -18.89 18.24 -34.52
N MET A 131 -19.83 17.72 -33.72
CA MET A 131 -20.75 16.66 -34.17
C MET A 131 -21.60 17.08 -35.38
N ILE A 132 -22.04 18.34 -35.43
CA ILE A 132 -22.80 18.87 -36.59
C ILE A 132 -21.94 18.85 -37.85
N GLY A 133 -20.66 19.24 -37.74
CA GLY A 133 -19.72 19.17 -38.87
C GLY A 133 -19.53 17.75 -39.41
N ILE A 134 -19.51 16.74 -38.53
CA ILE A 134 -19.46 15.32 -38.94
C ILE A 134 -20.67 14.96 -39.80
N ALA A 135 -21.89 15.29 -39.33
CA ALA A 135 -23.12 14.97 -40.05
C ALA A 135 -23.15 15.64 -41.43
N VAL A 136 -22.70 16.90 -41.53
CA VAL A 136 -22.62 17.65 -42.80
C VAL A 136 -21.68 16.96 -43.80
N ALA A 137 -20.56 16.38 -43.36
CA ALA A 137 -19.60 15.73 -44.25
C ALA A 137 -20.23 14.63 -45.12
N TYR A 138 -21.13 13.84 -44.54
CA TYR A 138 -21.81 12.72 -45.21
C TYR A 138 -22.84 13.17 -46.26
N PHE A 139 -23.26 14.44 -46.27
CA PHE A 139 -24.07 15.01 -47.34
C PHE A 139 -23.22 15.81 -48.32
N LEU A 140 -22.16 16.44 -47.82
CA LEU A 140 -21.30 17.31 -48.62
C LEU A 140 -20.50 16.53 -49.67
N PHE A 141 -19.82 15.44 -49.28
CA PHE A 141 -19.02 14.65 -50.23
C PHE A 141 -19.86 14.05 -51.37
N PRO A 142 -21.03 13.43 -51.11
CA PRO A 142 -21.91 12.95 -52.18
C PRO A 142 -22.41 14.06 -53.13
N ALA A 143 -22.62 15.28 -52.65
CA ALA A 143 -23.07 16.41 -53.48
C ALA A 143 -22.06 16.82 -54.56
N PHE A 144 -20.77 16.52 -54.37
CA PHE A 144 -19.72 16.75 -55.35
C PHE A 144 -19.33 15.48 -56.12
N ASN A 145 -19.96 14.33 -55.83
CA ASN A 145 -19.65 13.08 -56.49
C ASN A 145 -20.59 12.81 -57.68
N SER A 146 -20.05 12.27 -58.77
CA SER A 146 -20.81 11.92 -59.98
C SER A 146 -20.44 10.51 -60.44
N GLU A 147 -21.42 9.71 -60.87
CA GLU A 147 -21.15 8.38 -61.45
C GLU A 147 -20.51 8.45 -62.84
N ALA A 148 -20.67 9.59 -63.54
CA ALA A 148 -20.10 9.80 -64.88
C ALA A 148 -18.62 10.22 -64.86
N ASP A 149 -18.12 10.70 -63.72
CA ASP A 149 -16.74 11.16 -63.56
C ASP A 149 -16.17 10.66 -62.21
N PRO A 150 -15.30 9.62 -62.24
CA PRO A 150 -14.70 9.05 -61.04
C PRO A 150 -13.98 10.08 -60.16
N ASP A 151 -13.45 11.17 -60.72
CA ASP A 151 -12.65 12.15 -59.99
C ASP A 151 -13.48 13.34 -59.47
N ALA A 152 -14.76 13.42 -59.82
CA ALA A 152 -15.63 14.53 -59.46
C ALA A 152 -15.67 14.84 -57.95
N TRP A 153 -15.62 13.81 -57.10
CA TRP A 153 -15.63 13.97 -55.65
C TRP A 153 -14.49 14.83 -55.10
N LEU A 154 -13.38 14.96 -55.82
CA LEU A 154 -12.25 15.81 -55.42
C LEU A 154 -12.63 17.30 -55.38
N ASN A 155 -13.67 17.72 -56.11
CA ASN A 155 -14.14 19.09 -56.13
C ASN A 155 -14.59 19.59 -54.76
N VAL A 156 -14.96 18.69 -53.84
CA VAL A 156 -15.26 19.05 -52.46
C VAL A 156 -14.07 19.71 -51.78
N TYR A 157 -12.83 19.35 -52.15
CA TYR A 157 -11.63 19.91 -51.53
C TYR A 157 -11.40 21.39 -51.89
N TRP A 158 -11.91 21.88 -53.02
CA TRP A 158 -11.93 23.32 -53.30
C TRP A 158 -12.81 24.07 -52.31
N LEU A 159 -14.00 23.52 -52.04
CA LEU A 159 -14.90 24.09 -51.04
C LEU A 159 -14.28 24.01 -49.63
N LEU A 160 -13.67 22.89 -49.26
CA LEU A 160 -13.03 22.74 -47.93
C LEU A 160 -11.81 23.65 -47.77
N ALA A 161 -11.01 23.86 -48.82
CA ALA A 161 -9.93 24.84 -48.85
C ALA A 161 -10.49 26.27 -48.68
N ALA A 162 -11.56 26.62 -49.40
CA ALA A 162 -12.19 27.92 -49.28
C ALA A 162 -12.75 28.18 -47.87
N ILE A 163 -13.47 27.21 -47.28
CA ILE A 163 -14.00 27.35 -45.91
C ILE A 163 -12.85 27.46 -44.90
N SER A 164 -11.76 26.71 -45.08
CA SER A 164 -10.57 26.79 -44.23
C SER A 164 -9.89 28.16 -44.32
N LEU A 165 -9.78 28.74 -45.52
CA LEU A 165 -9.25 30.09 -45.75
C LEU A 165 -10.17 31.19 -45.21
N VAL A 166 -11.49 31.01 -45.30
CA VAL A 166 -12.46 31.91 -44.64
C VAL A 166 -12.24 31.87 -43.13
N SER A 167 -12.12 30.68 -42.54
CA SER A 167 -11.81 30.53 -41.11
C SER A 167 -10.46 31.15 -40.73
N PHE A 168 -9.45 31.00 -41.60
CA PHE A 168 -8.15 31.66 -41.45
C PHE A 168 -8.29 33.19 -41.44
N GLY A 169 -9.03 33.76 -42.40
CA GLY A 169 -9.28 35.19 -42.48
C GLY A 169 -9.99 35.74 -41.24
N PHE A 170 -11.07 35.09 -40.81
CA PHE A 170 -11.77 35.44 -39.56
C PHE A 170 -10.82 35.43 -38.35
N LEU A 171 -10.01 34.39 -38.21
CA LEU A 171 -9.04 34.28 -37.12
C LEU A 171 -7.92 35.34 -37.23
N PHE A 172 -7.45 35.63 -38.44
CA PHE A 172 -6.38 36.58 -38.70
C PHE A 172 -6.76 38.00 -38.22
N PHE A 173 -7.99 38.42 -38.51
CA PHE A 173 -8.51 39.74 -38.11
C PHE A 173 -9.07 39.80 -36.68
N ALA A 174 -9.32 38.65 -36.04
CA ALA A 174 -9.78 38.63 -34.64
C ALA A 174 -8.73 39.23 -33.70
N LYS A 175 -9.12 40.22 -32.89
CA LYS A 175 -8.27 40.80 -31.84
C LYS A 175 -8.15 39.82 -30.68
N PHE A 176 -6.92 39.49 -30.29
CA PHE A 176 -6.61 38.73 -29.08
C PHE A 176 -6.05 39.73 -28.06
N GLU A 177 -6.71 39.90 -26.92
CA GLU A 177 -6.12 40.66 -25.81
C GLU A 177 -4.95 39.85 -25.23
N ASN A 178 -3.74 40.42 -25.29
CA ASN A 178 -2.54 39.84 -24.68
C ASN A 178 -2.66 39.93 -23.14
N LYS A 179 -3.43 39.04 -22.52
CA LYS A 179 -3.22 38.73 -21.10
C LYS A 179 -1.94 37.91 -21.01
N THR A 180 -1.01 38.41 -20.20
CA THR A 180 0.34 37.87 -19.96
C THR A 180 0.37 36.34 -20.03
N GLU A 181 1.04 35.83 -21.06
CA GLU A 181 1.31 34.42 -21.27
C GLU A 181 2.15 33.91 -20.09
N ILE A 182 1.52 33.12 -19.22
CA ILE A 182 2.21 32.45 -18.12
C ILE A 182 3.18 31.45 -18.76
N PRO A 183 4.49 31.49 -18.46
CA PRO A 183 5.42 30.49 -18.97
C PRO A 183 4.93 29.10 -18.56
N GLY A 184 4.82 28.19 -19.53
CA GLY A 184 4.46 26.81 -19.27
C GLY A 184 5.38 26.23 -18.21
N VAL A 185 4.77 25.65 -17.17
CA VAL A 185 5.42 24.87 -16.12
C VAL A 185 6.27 23.77 -16.80
N ASP A 186 7.42 23.48 -16.19
CA ASP A 186 8.48 22.63 -16.73
C ASP A 186 7.95 21.34 -17.40
N LEU A 187 8.39 21.10 -18.64
CA LEU A 187 8.08 19.90 -19.43
C LEU A 187 8.32 18.64 -18.61
N ALA A 188 9.48 18.58 -17.93
CA ALA A 188 9.86 17.44 -17.12
C ALA A 188 8.86 17.17 -15.98
N ASP A 189 8.26 18.22 -15.41
CA ASP A 189 7.26 18.09 -14.36
C ASP A 189 5.91 17.58 -14.86
N ASP A 190 5.45 18.03 -16.03
CA ASP A 190 4.24 17.50 -16.66
C ASP A 190 4.44 16.03 -17.08
N PHE A 191 5.62 15.69 -17.62
CA PHE A 191 6.00 14.30 -17.93
C PHE A 191 6.01 13.43 -16.68
N LYS A 192 6.66 13.89 -15.60
CA LYS A 192 6.71 13.20 -14.31
C LYS A 192 5.31 13.01 -13.73
N GLN A 193 4.43 14.01 -13.86
CA GLN A 193 3.04 13.91 -13.43
C GLN A 193 2.23 12.90 -14.25
N MET A 194 2.41 12.83 -15.57
CA MET A 194 1.76 11.82 -16.42
C MET A 194 2.21 10.40 -16.05
N PHE A 195 3.51 10.17 -15.81
CA PHE A 195 4.02 8.87 -15.34
C PHE A 195 3.52 8.52 -13.94
N LYS A 196 3.45 9.50 -13.03
CA LYS A 196 2.88 9.31 -11.69
C LYS A 196 1.38 9.00 -11.75
N LEU A 197 0.66 9.52 -12.74
CA LEU A 197 -0.72 9.15 -13.01
C LEU A 197 -0.84 7.69 -13.45
N PHE A 198 0.07 7.21 -14.29
CA PHE A 198 0.11 5.81 -14.72
C PHE A 198 0.32 4.80 -13.59
N ALA A 199 0.89 5.22 -12.46
CA ALA A 199 0.97 4.38 -11.25
C ALA A 199 -0.39 4.21 -10.54
N LYS A 200 -1.41 5.02 -10.86
CA LYS A 200 -2.74 4.91 -10.26
C LYS A 200 -3.62 3.94 -11.05
N LEU A 201 -4.14 2.92 -10.36
CA LEU A 201 -5.06 1.94 -10.95
C LEU A 201 -6.29 2.59 -11.60
N LEU A 202 -6.86 3.64 -10.99
CA LEU A 202 -7.97 4.41 -11.57
C LEU A 202 -7.65 4.94 -12.97
N THR A 203 -6.45 5.48 -13.16
CA THR A 203 -6.01 6.02 -14.44
C THR A 203 -5.81 4.91 -15.47
N ILE A 204 -5.20 3.80 -15.09
CA ILE A 204 -5.00 2.64 -15.99
C ILE A 204 -6.34 2.13 -16.50
N VAL A 205 -7.27 1.82 -15.60
CA VAL A 205 -8.59 1.26 -15.94
C VAL A 205 -9.36 2.23 -16.84
N PHE A 206 -9.28 3.53 -16.55
CA PHE A 206 -9.92 4.53 -17.37
C PHE A 206 -9.31 4.63 -18.76
N VAL A 207 -7.98 4.68 -18.87
CA VAL A 207 -7.28 4.82 -20.14
C VAL A 207 -7.60 3.64 -21.05
N ILE A 208 -7.65 2.42 -20.49
CA ILE A 208 -8.13 1.22 -21.19
C ILE A 208 -9.59 1.38 -21.63
N SER A 209 -10.46 1.92 -20.77
CA SER A 209 -11.87 2.14 -21.11
C SER A 209 -12.06 3.14 -22.25
N ALA A 210 -11.32 4.26 -22.23
CA ALA A 210 -11.33 5.24 -23.30
C ALA A 210 -10.80 4.65 -24.61
N PHE A 211 -9.69 3.91 -24.55
CA PHE A 211 -9.13 3.18 -25.68
C PHE A 211 -10.15 2.21 -26.31
N LEU A 212 -10.78 1.35 -25.50
CA LEU A 212 -11.77 0.37 -25.95
C LEU A 212 -13.00 1.03 -26.56
N PHE A 213 -13.47 2.13 -25.96
CA PHE A 213 -14.58 2.90 -26.52
C PHE A 213 -14.24 3.44 -27.92
N VAL A 214 -13.11 4.15 -28.07
CA VAL A 214 -12.76 4.79 -29.35
C VAL A 214 -12.47 3.74 -30.42
N MET A 215 -11.92 2.60 -30.01
CA MET A 215 -11.77 1.42 -30.87
C MET A 215 -13.11 0.94 -31.44
N ILE A 216 -14.18 0.92 -30.65
CA ILE A 216 -15.54 0.58 -31.11
C ILE A 216 -16.08 1.68 -32.03
N GLU A 217 -16.03 2.94 -31.59
CA GLU A 217 -16.61 4.08 -32.29
C GLU A 217 -15.99 4.25 -33.69
N GLN A 218 -14.67 4.34 -33.77
CA GLN A 218 -13.97 4.56 -35.04
C GLN A 218 -13.93 3.30 -35.91
N GLY A 219 -13.92 2.11 -35.30
CA GLY A 219 -14.04 0.84 -36.02
C GLY A 219 -15.35 0.76 -36.80
N ILE A 220 -16.47 1.13 -36.20
CA ILE A 220 -17.78 1.19 -36.87
C ILE A 220 -17.83 2.35 -37.86
N MET A 221 -17.47 3.56 -37.41
CA MET A 221 -17.65 4.79 -38.18
C MET A 221 -16.80 4.86 -39.46
N SER A 222 -15.55 4.38 -39.41
CA SER A 222 -14.65 4.37 -40.57
C SER A 222 -15.11 3.41 -41.66
N TRP A 223 -15.77 2.32 -41.28
CA TRP A 223 -16.09 1.21 -42.19
C TRP A 223 -17.56 1.12 -42.56
N LEU A 224 -18.44 1.91 -41.93
CA LEU A 224 -19.87 1.89 -42.21
C LEU A 224 -20.21 2.21 -43.69
N PRO A 225 -19.59 3.19 -44.38
CA PRO A 225 -19.85 3.40 -45.81
C PRO A 225 -19.46 2.17 -46.66
N THR A 226 -18.32 1.53 -46.36
CA THR A 226 -17.89 0.31 -47.06
C THR A 226 -18.79 -0.87 -46.76
N PHE A 227 -19.27 -1.01 -45.52
CA PHE A 227 -20.27 -2.01 -45.15
C PHE A 227 -21.56 -1.83 -45.95
N ASN A 228 -22.09 -0.60 -46.00
CA ASN A 228 -23.29 -0.26 -46.76
C ASN A 228 -23.14 -0.60 -48.25
N SER A 229 -21.97 -0.36 -48.84
CA SER A 229 -21.73 -0.67 -50.25
C SER A 229 -21.51 -2.16 -50.51
N LYS A 230 -20.78 -2.87 -49.64
CA LYS A 230 -20.39 -4.28 -49.87
C LYS A 230 -21.39 -5.31 -49.36
N VAL A 231 -22.13 -5.00 -48.28
CA VAL A 231 -23.06 -5.94 -47.62
C VAL A 231 -24.51 -5.60 -47.94
N LEU A 232 -24.88 -4.33 -47.96
CA LEU A 232 -26.23 -3.89 -48.31
C LEU A 232 -26.38 -3.60 -49.82
N HIS A 233 -25.30 -3.73 -50.60
CA HIS A 233 -25.25 -3.47 -52.04
C HIS A 233 -25.78 -2.08 -52.44
N LEU A 234 -25.63 -1.09 -51.55
CA LEU A 234 -26.13 0.25 -51.80
C LEU A 234 -25.24 1.00 -52.80
N PRO A 235 -25.82 1.89 -53.64
CA PRO A 235 -25.04 2.83 -54.42
C PRO A 235 -24.11 3.65 -53.54
N GLU A 236 -23.02 4.16 -54.11
CA GLU A 236 -21.95 4.78 -53.32
C GLU A 236 -22.40 6.02 -52.54
N ASN A 237 -23.09 6.94 -53.23
CA ASN A 237 -23.61 8.15 -52.60
C ASN A 237 -24.61 7.82 -51.49
N ILE A 238 -25.46 6.83 -51.70
CA ILE A 238 -26.42 6.36 -50.70
C ILE A 238 -25.70 5.69 -49.53
N SER A 239 -24.64 4.92 -49.78
CA SER A 239 -23.81 4.28 -48.76
C SER A 239 -23.16 5.30 -47.82
N ILE A 240 -22.62 6.38 -48.39
CA ILE A 240 -22.02 7.51 -47.65
C ILE A 240 -23.10 8.27 -46.89
N MET A 241 -24.22 8.63 -47.54
CA MET A 241 -25.31 9.36 -46.90
C MET A 241 -25.95 8.56 -45.76
N MET A 242 -26.04 7.24 -45.89
CA MET A 242 -26.59 6.38 -44.84
C MET A 242 -25.72 6.35 -43.58
N ALA A 243 -24.40 6.57 -43.70
CA ALA A 243 -23.52 6.74 -42.54
C ALA A 243 -23.81 8.04 -41.75
N SER A 244 -24.51 9.03 -42.33
CA SER A 244 -24.98 10.21 -41.58
C SER A 244 -25.92 9.84 -40.43
N ILE A 245 -26.64 8.72 -40.52
CA ILE A 245 -27.58 8.26 -39.49
C ILE A 245 -26.82 7.83 -38.24
N LEU A 246 -25.64 7.24 -38.40
CA LEU A 246 -24.74 6.97 -37.28
C LEU A 246 -24.29 8.29 -36.63
N ALA A 247 -23.88 9.29 -37.42
CA ALA A 247 -23.45 10.59 -36.89
C ALA A 247 -24.59 11.34 -36.16
N ILE A 248 -25.80 11.34 -36.73
CA ILE A 248 -26.99 11.97 -36.14
C ILE A 248 -27.39 11.22 -34.86
N SER A 249 -27.41 9.89 -34.89
CA SER A 249 -27.75 9.09 -33.70
C SER A 249 -26.72 9.27 -32.59
N LEU A 250 -25.43 9.40 -32.90
CA LEU A 250 -24.39 9.77 -31.94
C LEU A 250 -24.70 11.14 -31.30
N ALA A 251 -25.05 12.15 -32.11
CA ALA A 251 -25.40 13.48 -31.59
C ALA A 251 -26.62 13.43 -30.66
N VAL A 252 -27.70 12.75 -31.08
CA VAL A 252 -28.93 12.60 -30.29
C VAL A 252 -28.66 11.81 -29.00
N GLY A 253 -27.89 10.72 -29.08
CA GLY A 253 -27.54 9.88 -27.92
C GLY A 253 -26.79 10.66 -26.85
N ARG A 254 -25.84 11.50 -27.24
CA ARG A 254 -25.11 12.38 -26.32
C ARG A 254 -26.03 13.36 -25.59
N LEU A 255 -26.97 13.98 -26.32
CA LEU A 255 -27.94 14.91 -25.74
C LEU A 255 -28.91 14.23 -24.76
N LEU A 256 -29.49 13.07 -25.15
CA LEU A 256 -30.42 12.32 -24.32
C LEU A 256 -29.75 11.80 -23.05
N ALA A 257 -28.54 11.26 -23.16
CA ALA A 257 -27.81 10.77 -21.98
C ALA A 257 -27.53 11.87 -20.97
N GLY A 258 -27.19 13.09 -21.42
CA GLY A 258 -27.02 14.24 -20.52
C GLY A 258 -28.28 14.61 -19.73
N VAL A 259 -29.47 14.25 -20.23
CA VAL A 259 -30.74 14.42 -19.51
C VAL A 259 -31.00 13.23 -18.58
N ILE A 260 -30.79 11.99 -19.06
CA ILE A 260 -31.06 10.75 -18.31
C ILE A 260 -30.15 10.63 -17.08
N THR A 261 -28.87 10.99 -17.21
CA THR A 261 -27.88 10.87 -16.12
C THR A 261 -28.11 11.82 -14.96
N LYS A 262 -29.02 12.81 -15.12
CA LYS A 262 -29.50 13.63 -14.01
C LYS A 262 -30.44 12.87 -13.07
N LYS A 263 -31.09 11.80 -13.56
CA LYS A 263 -32.10 11.03 -12.83
C LYS A 263 -31.68 9.58 -12.54
N VAL A 264 -30.74 9.05 -13.33
CA VAL A 264 -30.29 7.65 -13.24
C VAL A 264 -28.77 7.63 -13.05
N ASN A 265 -28.29 6.74 -12.16
CA ASN A 265 -26.85 6.59 -11.91
C ASN A 265 -26.11 6.20 -13.20
N TRP A 266 -24.99 6.87 -13.47
CA TRP A 266 -24.19 6.71 -14.69
C TRP A 266 -23.85 5.25 -15.02
N ILE A 267 -23.61 4.40 -14.02
CA ILE A 267 -23.24 2.99 -14.25
C ILE A 267 -24.36 2.22 -14.95
N TRP A 268 -25.61 2.45 -14.55
CA TRP A 268 -26.77 1.76 -15.11
C TRP A 268 -27.08 2.28 -16.51
N VAL A 269 -26.89 3.58 -16.73
CA VAL A 269 -27.00 4.18 -18.07
C VAL A 269 -25.97 3.55 -19.01
N LEU A 270 -24.69 3.54 -18.62
CA LEU A 270 -23.62 2.97 -19.45
C LEU A 270 -23.78 1.47 -19.69
N SER A 271 -24.13 0.71 -18.66
CA SER A 271 -24.34 -0.74 -18.78
C SER A 271 -25.52 -1.06 -19.70
N SER A 272 -26.63 -0.32 -19.58
CA SER A 272 -27.79 -0.51 -20.46
C SER A 272 -27.44 -0.14 -21.91
N CYS A 273 -26.75 0.98 -22.11
CA CYS A 273 -26.26 1.42 -23.41
C CYS A 273 -25.39 0.38 -24.10
N ILE A 274 -24.36 -0.14 -23.43
CA ILE A 274 -23.44 -1.11 -24.04
C ILE A 274 -24.13 -2.45 -24.31
N VAL A 275 -25.01 -2.91 -23.40
CA VAL A 275 -25.79 -4.13 -23.61
C VAL A 275 -26.71 -3.99 -24.81
N ILE A 276 -27.43 -2.87 -24.95
CA ILE A 276 -28.29 -2.63 -26.12
C ILE A 276 -27.47 -2.56 -27.41
N ALA A 277 -26.30 -1.92 -27.38
CA ALA A 277 -25.40 -1.89 -28.54
C ALA A 277 -24.94 -3.31 -28.94
N MET A 278 -24.58 -4.16 -27.97
CA MET A 278 -24.27 -5.58 -28.23
C MET A 278 -25.46 -6.32 -28.82
N LEU A 279 -26.67 -6.11 -28.30
CA LEU A 279 -27.89 -6.73 -28.82
C LEU A 279 -28.17 -6.30 -30.27
N ILE A 280 -27.93 -5.03 -30.63
CA ILE A 280 -28.04 -4.56 -32.02
C ILE A 280 -27.05 -5.31 -32.90
N VAL A 281 -25.78 -5.43 -32.51
CA VAL A 281 -24.78 -6.18 -33.29
C VAL A 281 -25.18 -7.65 -33.45
N VAL A 282 -25.65 -8.31 -32.38
CA VAL A 282 -26.01 -9.73 -32.42
C VAL A 282 -27.28 -10.01 -33.23
N PHE A 283 -28.31 -9.17 -33.13
CA PHE A 283 -29.62 -9.45 -33.71
C PHE A 283 -29.90 -8.77 -35.04
N VAL A 284 -29.27 -7.61 -35.30
CA VAL A 284 -29.50 -6.84 -36.54
C VAL A 284 -28.53 -7.25 -37.63
N LEU A 285 -27.24 -7.39 -37.30
CA LEU A 285 -26.19 -7.68 -38.28
C LEU A 285 -26.42 -8.97 -39.10
N PRO A 286 -26.86 -10.12 -38.53
CA PRO A 286 -27.12 -11.32 -39.33
C PRO A 286 -28.36 -11.18 -40.22
N LYS A 287 -29.31 -10.30 -39.89
CA LYS A 287 -30.51 -10.05 -40.69
C LYS A 287 -30.26 -9.04 -41.82
N THR A 288 -29.18 -8.26 -41.73
CA THR A 288 -28.76 -7.35 -42.80
C THR A 288 -27.89 -8.03 -43.84
N VAL A 289 -27.21 -9.10 -43.45
CA VAL A 289 -26.43 -9.98 -44.33
C VAL A 289 -27.40 -10.88 -45.13
N GLY A 290 -27.53 -10.65 -46.44
CA GLY A 290 -28.42 -11.43 -47.31
C GLY A 290 -29.77 -10.77 -47.63
N LEU A 291 -29.91 -9.45 -47.43
CA LEU A 291 -31.04 -8.69 -47.95
C LEU A 291 -30.95 -8.59 -49.48
N ASP A 292 -31.93 -9.19 -50.17
CA ASP A 292 -32.11 -9.03 -51.62
C ASP A 292 -32.78 -7.67 -51.88
N VAL A 293 -31.96 -6.64 -52.15
CA VAL A 293 -32.45 -5.28 -52.33
C VAL A 293 -32.67 -4.98 -53.80
N LYS A 294 -33.92 -4.64 -54.17
CA LYS A 294 -34.26 -4.10 -55.50
C LYS A 294 -33.51 -2.78 -55.73
N GLU A 295 -33.44 -2.31 -56.99
CA GLU A 295 -32.76 -1.04 -57.34
C GLU A 295 -33.14 0.11 -56.39
N ILE A 296 -32.17 0.57 -55.59
CA ILE A 296 -32.31 1.71 -54.69
C ILE A 296 -31.74 2.93 -55.38
N ASN A 297 -32.57 3.97 -55.54
CA ASN A 297 -32.15 5.26 -56.09
C ASN A 297 -32.13 6.36 -55.01
N SER A 298 -32.75 6.14 -53.85
CA SER A 298 -32.88 7.13 -52.78
C SER A 298 -32.91 6.50 -51.38
N LEU A 299 -32.69 7.31 -50.33
CA LEU A 299 -32.74 6.84 -48.94
C LEU A 299 -34.12 6.25 -48.55
N SER A 300 -35.21 6.68 -49.19
CA SER A 300 -36.56 6.14 -48.91
C SER A 300 -36.77 4.71 -49.41
N ASP A 301 -35.91 4.22 -50.31
CA ASP A 301 -36.04 2.89 -50.90
C ASP A 301 -35.38 1.80 -50.03
N ILE A 302 -34.67 2.20 -48.96
CA ILE A 302 -33.96 1.28 -48.06
C ILE A 302 -34.95 0.62 -47.10
N PRO A 303 -34.94 -0.73 -46.94
CA PRO A 303 -35.74 -1.41 -45.94
C PRO A 303 -35.45 -0.93 -44.51
N LEU A 304 -36.47 -0.90 -43.64
CA LEU A 304 -36.34 -0.46 -42.24
C LEU A 304 -35.19 -1.11 -41.47
N ILE A 305 -34.88 -2.38 -41.78
CA ILE A 305 -33.79 -3.12 -41.14
C ILE A 305 -32.40 -2.57 -41.50
N GLY A 306 -32.21 -1.95 -42.66
CA GLY A 306 -30.95 -1.30 -43.05
C GLY A 306 -30.62 -0.13 -42.11
N PHE A 307 -31.63 0.60 -41.64
CA PHE A 307 -31.47 1.70 -40.70
C PHE A 307 -31.13 1.25 -39.27
N ALA A 308 -31.37 0.00 -38.92
CA ALA A 308 -31.24 -0.47 -37.55
C ALA A 308 -29.79 -0.55 -37.06
N PHE A 309 -28.82 -0.89 -37.93
CA PHE A 309 -27.42 -0.97 -37.53
C PHE A 309 -26.79 0.42 -37.24
N PRO A 310 -26.97 1.46 -38.08
CA PRO A 310 -26.53 2.82 -37.75
C PRO A 310 -27.07 3.38 -36.43
N LEU A 311 -28.21 2.90 -35.93
CA LEU A 311 -28.76 3.31 -34.63
C LEU A 311 -27.93 2.84 -33.43
N VAL A 312 -26.94 1.96 -33.62
CA VAL A 312 -25.95 1.62 -32.58
C VAL A 312 -25.25 2.87 -32.04
N GLY A 313 -25.10 3.91 -32.88
CA GLY A 313 -24.57 5.22 -32.52
C GLY A 313 -25.29 5.85 -31.32
N LEU A 314 -26.62 5.70 -31.23
CA LEU A 314 -27.44 6.23 -30.14
C LEU A 314 -26.98 5.70 -28.78
N PHE A 315 -26.60 4.43 -28.72
CA PHE A 315 -26.28 3.73 -27.48
C PHE A 315 -24.81 3.80 -27.13
N ILE A 316 -23.91 3.89 -28.11
CA ILE A 316 -22.48 4.08 -27.80
C ILE A 316 -22.14 5.54 -27.48
N ALA A 317 -22.87 6.51 -28.05
CA ALA A 317 -22.62 7.95 -27.87
C ALA A 317 -22.42 8.43 -26.41
N PRO A 318 -23.22 7.97 -25.43
CA PRO A 318 -23.10 8.40 -24.04
C PRO A 318 -21.80 8.00 -23.35
N ILE A 319 -21.12 6.97 -23.84
CA ILE A 319 -20.08 6.26 -23.10
C ILE A 319 -18.88 7.16 -22.83
N TYR A 320 -18.28 7.71 -23.88
CA TYR A 320 -17.09 8.56 -23.76
C TYR A 320 -17.28 9.81 -22.89
N PRO A 321 -18.31 10.66 -23.09
CA PRO A 321 -18.48 11.84 -22.25
C PRO A 321 -18.73 11.50 -20.78
N LEU A 322 -19.48 10.42 -20.48
CA LEU A 322 -19.74 10.00 -19.11
C LEU A 322 -18.48 9.41 -18.44
N LEU A 323 -17.71 8.57 -19.15
CA LEU A 323 -16.43 8.06 -18.64
C LEU A 323 -15.47 9.21 -18.28
N ASN A 324 -15.30 10.17 -19.20
CA ASN A 324 -14.46 11.34 -18.97
C ASN A 324 -14.94 12.14 -17.75
N SER A 325 -16.25 12.37 -17.64
CA SER A 325 -16.84 13.12 -16.52
C SER A 325 -16.59 12.42 -15.17
N VAL A 326 -16.78 11.10 -15.10
CA VAL A 326 -16.60 10.31 -13.88
C VAL A 326 -15.15 10.40 -13.37
N VAL A 327 -14.18 10.23 -14.26
CA VAL A 327 -12.76 10.17 -13.85
C VAL A 327 -12.15 11.54 -13.61
N LEU A 328 -12.50 12.55 -14.41
CA LEU A 328 -12.10 13.93 -14.13
C LEU A 328 -12.69 14.41 -12.79
N SER A 329 -13.91 14.01 -12.45
CA SER A 329 -14.52 14.33 -11.15
C SER A 329 -13.85 13.61 -9.97
N ALA A 330 -13.18 12.48 -10.20
CA ALA A 330 -12.49 11.69 -9.18
C ALA A 330 -11.02 12.11 -8.97
N LEU A 331 -10.45 12.92 -9.87
CA LEU A 331 -9.06 13.39 -9.80
C LEU A 331 -8.97 14.84 -9.28
N PRO A 332 -7.91 15.19 -8.51
CA PRO A 332 -7.63 16.56 -8.15
C PRO A 332 -7.51 17.47 -9.39
N LYS A 333 -8.03 18.70 -9.31
CA LYS A 333 -8.07 19.64 -10.43
C LYS A 333 -6.72 19.88 -11.12
N LYS A 334 -5.63 19.92 -10.33
CA LYS A 334 -4.26 20.09 -10.86
C LYS A 334 -3.82 18.98 -11.82
N MET A 335 -4.46 17.80 -11.74
CA MET A 335 -4.15 16.63 -12.57
C MET A 335 -5.01 16.55 -13.84
N HIS A 336 -5.98 17.47 -14.02
CA HIS A 336 -6.94 17.42 -15.14
C HIS A 336 -6.26 17.64 -16.49
N SER A 337 -5.26 18.53 -16.57
CA SER A 337 -4.48 18.78 -17.79
C SER A 337 -3.71 17.53 -18.23
N SER A 338 -2.93 16.93 -17.33
CA SER A 338 -2.18 15.70 -17.58
C SER A 338 -3.10 14.53 -17.96
N MET A 339 -4.26 14.41 -17.28
CA MET A 339 -5.27 13.42 -17.60
C MET A 339 -5.86 13.60 -19.01
N THR A 340 -6.13 14.85 -19.41
CA THR A 340 -6.63 15.19 -20.75
C THR A 340 -5.62 14.81 -21.83
N GLY A 341 -4.32 14.99 -21.58
CA GLY A 341 -3.26 14.53 -22.47
C GLY A 341 -3.30 13.00 -22.67
N LEU A 342 -3.43 12.23 -21.59
CA LEU A 342 -3.57 10.77 -21.65
C LEU A 342 -4.82 10.32 -22.42
N ILE A 343 -5.95 10.99 -22.19
CA ILE A 343 -7.21 10.74 -22.90
C ILE A 343 -7.00 10.85 -24.41
N VAL A 344 -6.37 11.92 -24.89
CA VAL A 344 -6.17 12.17 -26.32
C VAL A 344 -5.27 11.11 -26.95
N VAL A 345 -4.14 10.79 -26.32
CA VAL A 345 -3.17 9.81 -26.83
C VAL A 345 -3.81 8.42 -26.98
N PHE A 346 -4.45 7.92 -25.92
CA PHE A 346 -5.03 6.58 -25.96
C PHE A 346 -6.30 6.48 -26.79
N SER A 347 -7.05 7.57 -26.91
CA SER A 347 -8.16 7.65 -27.86
C SER A 347 -7.68 7.49 -29.30
N ALA A 348 -6.63 8.22 -29.70
CA ALA A 348 -6.05 8.10 -31.04
C ALA A 348 -5.48 6.70 -31.33
N LEU A 349 -4.81 6.09 -30.34
CA LEU A 349 -4.34 4.70 -30.46
C LEU A 349 -5.50 3.71 -30.63
N GLY A 350 -6.57 3.89 -29.85
CA GLY A 350 -7.79 3.07 -29.94
C GLY A 350 -8.46 3.19 -31.31
N GLY A 351 -8.62 4.41 -31.81
CA GLY A 351 -9.24 4.67 -33.12
C GLY A 351 -8.46 4.04 -34.28
N THR A 352 -7.14 4.25 -34.28
CA THR A 352 -6.24 3.61 -35.23
C THR A 352 -6.40 2.09 -35.19
N LEU A 353 -6.26 1.47 -34.01
CA LEU A 353 -6.30 0.01 -33.90
C LEU A 353 -7.67 -0.55 -34.29
N GLY A 354 -8.75 0.10 -33.88
CA GLY A 354 -10.12 -0.29 -34.21
C GLY A 354 -10.35 -0.34 -35.71
N SER A 355 -10.03 0.75 -36.42
CA SER A 355 -10.18 0.80 -37.87
C SER A 355 -9.27 -0.20 -38.60
N ARG A 356 -8.03 -0.41 -38.13
CA ARG A 356 -7.15 -1.43 -38.72
C ARG A 356 -7.65 -2.86 -38.55
N ILE A 357 -8.15 -3.19 -37.35
CA ILE A 357 -8.69 -4.52 -37.07
C ILE A 357 -9.92 -4.77 -37.94
N ILE A 358 -10.85 -3.81 -38.03
CA ILE A 358 -12.01 -3.96 -38.90
C ILE A 358 -11.59 -4.09 -40.37
N GLY A 359 -10.67 -3.27 -40.87
CA GLY A 359 -10.15 -3.40 -42.25
C GLY A 359 -9.50 -4.75 -42.52
N TYR A 360 -8.70 -5.26 -41.58
CA TYR A 360 -8.13 -6.62 -41.66
C TYR A 360 -9.22 -7.70 -41.72
N LEU A 361 -10.27 -7.58 -40.89
CA LEU A 361 -11.37 -8.54 -40.84
C LEU A 361 -12.23 -8.48 -42.09
N PHE A 362 -12.50 -7.30 -42.65
CA PHE A 362 -13.20 -7.16 -43.93
C PHE A 362 -12.47 -7.90 -45.04
N LYS A 363 -11.13 -7.86 -45.06
CA LYS A 363 -10.30 -8.54 -46.06
C LYS A 363 -10.25 -10.06 -45.88
N ASN A 364 -10.06 -10.55 -44.65
CA ASN A 364 -9.74 -11.95 -44.40
C ASN A 364 -10.95 -12.81 -43.97
N GLU A 365 -11.90 -12.24 -43.22
CA GLU A 365 -13.06 -12.96 -42.68
C GLU A 365 -14.36 -12.62 -43.41
N GLY A 366 -14.34 -11.54 -44.21
CA GLY A 366 -15.47 -11.03 -44.99
C GLY A 366 -16.21 -9.87 -44.31
N PRO A 367 -16.82 -8.97 -45.10
CA PRO A 367 -17.48 -7.76 -44.60
C PRO A 367 -18.70 -8.05 -43.72
N GLU A 368 -19.31 -9.22 -43.88
CA GLU A 368 -20.49 -9.69 -43.12
C GLU A 368 -20.18 -9.99 -41.65
N LYS A 369 -18.95 -10.42 -41.36
CA LYS A 369 -18.52 -10.86 -40.02
C LYS A 369 -17.73 -9.80 -39.25
N ALA A 370 -17.17 -8.82 -39.94
CA ALA A 370 -16.19 -7.91 -39.35
C ALA A 370 -16.70 -7.12 -38.13
N PHE A 371 -17.96 -6.67 -38.14
CA PHE A 371 -18.51 -5.92 -37.00
C PHE A 371 -18.87 -6.77 -35.78
N TYR A 372 -18.99 -8.11 -35.88
CA TYR A 372 -19.18 -8.95 -34.69
C TYR A 372 -18.00 -8.88 -33.73
N TYR A 373 -16.80 -8.63 -34.24
CA TYR A 373 -15.60 -8.51 -33.41
C TYR A 373 -15.64 -7.28 -32.49
N THR A 374 -16.55 -6.33 -32.72
CA THR A 374 -16.78 -5.22 -31.79
C THR A 374 -17.39 -5.68 -30.45
N LEU A 375 -17.97 -6.88 -30.38
CA LEU A 375 -18.49 -7.47 -29.13
C LEU A 375 -17.38 -7.70 -28.08
N ILE A 376 -16.15 -7.99 -28.50
CA ILE A 376 -15.01 -8.20 -27.60
C ILE A 376 -14.67 -6.91 -26.84
N PRO A 377 -14.31 -5.79 -27.49
CA PRO A 377 -14.04 -4.55 -26.77
C PRO A 377 -15.28 -4.03 -26.03
N MET A 378 -16.51 -4.26 -26.52
CA MET A 378 -17.73 -3.91 -25.77
C MET A 378 -17.83 -4.69 -24.45
N SER A 379 -17.46 -5.98 -24.44
CA SER A 379 -17.52 -6.83 -23.24
C SER A 379 -16.47 -6.42 -22.21
N LEU A 380 -15.24 -6.16 -22.67
CA LEU A 380 -14.17 -5.63 -21.82
C LEU A 380 -14.53 -4.26 -21.23
N LEU A 381 -15.18 -3.41 -22.03
CA LEU A 381 -15.65 -2.09 -21.60
C LEU A 381 -16.78 -2.19 -20.56
N LEU A 382 -17.68 -3.16 -20.68
CA LEU A 382 -18.71 -3.41 -19.67
C LEU A 382 -18.07 -3.81 -18.32
N VAL A 383 -17.07 -4.69 -18.33
CA VAL A 383 -16.32 -5.08 -17.11
C VAL A 383 -15.62 -3.86 -16.50
N SER A 384 -14.98 -3.03 -17.33
CA SER A 384 -14.24 -1.86 -16.83
C SER A 384 -15.14 -0.83 -16.13
N PHE A 385 -16.42 -0.72 -16.51
CA PHE A 385 -17.36 0.18 -15.83
C PHE A 385 -17.56 -0.17 -14.36
N PHE A 386 -17.67 -1.46 -14.02
CA PHE A 386 -17.84 -1.89 -12.63
C PHE A 386 -16.58 -1.66 -11.79
N ILE A 387 -15.40 -1.87 -12.40
CA ILE A 387 -14.12 -1.55 -11.77
C ILE A 387 -14.02 -0.03 -11.52
N LEU A 388 -14.36 0.79 -12.51
CA LEU A 388 -14.38 2.25 -12.35
C LEU A 388 -15.37 2.71 -11.28
N LYS A 389 -16.55 2.10 -11.18
CA LYS A 389 -17.51 2.41 -10.11
C LYS A 389 -16.90 2.19 -8.72
N LYS A 390 -16.21 1.07 -8.51
CA LYS A 390 -15.54 0.77 -7.24
C LYS A 390 -14.43 1.80 -6.93
N LEU A 391 -13.73 2.27 -7.94
CA LEU A 391 -12.63 3.23 -7.79
C LEU A 391 -13.08 4.70 -7.68
N THR A 392 -14.33 5.02 -8.05
CA THR A 392 -14.85 6.41 -8.13
C THR A 392 -16.03 6.70 -7.22
N SER A 393 -16.48 5.73 -6.40
CA SER A 393 -17.51 5.97 -5.40
C SER A 393 -17.13 7.13 -4.47
N LYS A 394 -17.96 8.17 -4.45
CA LYS A 394 -17.73 9.43 -3.75
C LYS A 394 -17.60 9.19 -2.24
N LYS A 395 -16.49 9.63 -1.67
CA LYS A 395 -16.31 9.76 -0.22
C LYS A 395 -17.28 10.85 0.29
N MET A 396 -18.15 10.51 1.24
CA MET A 396 -19.05 11.48 1.86
C MET A 396 -18.24 12.35 2.82
N LYS A 397 -17.85 13.54 2.35
CA LYS A 397 -17.08 14.49 3.15
C LYS A 397 -17.96 15.61 3.68
N LEU A 398 -17.78 15.97 4.94
CA LEU A 398 -18.40 17.13 5.58
C LEU A 398 -17.35 18.20 5.84
N LEU A 399 -17.62 19.45 5.46
CA LEU A 399 -16.79 20.59 5.85
C LEU A 399 -17.20 21.06 7.24
N LEU A 400 -16.29 21.02 8.20
CA LEU A 400 -16.56 21.35 9.60
C LEU A 400 -15.63 22.46 10.10
N ASN A 401 -16.12 23.27 11.04
CA ASN A 401 -15.24 24.10 11.87
C ASN A 401 -14.61 23.21 12.94
N ILE A 402 -13.32 22.92 12.80
CA ILE A 402 -12.64 21.85 13.53
C ILE A 402 -12.61 22.15 15.02
N ASP A 403 -12.15 23.34 15.43
CA ASP A 403 -12.05 23.69 16.85
C ASP A 403 -13.41 23.69 17.55
N LYS A 404 -14.44 24.25 16.90
CA LYS A 404 -15.79 24.31 17.45
C LYS A 404 -16.37 22.92 17.65
N VAL A 405 -16.27 22.06 16.63
CA VAL A 405 -16.83 20.71 16.68
C VAL A 405 -16.04 19.84 17.66
N PHE A 406 -14.71 19.94 17.66
CA PHE A 406 -13.84 19.21 18.58
C PHE A 406 -14.16 19.50 20.05
N GLN A 407 -14.28 20.78 20.43
CA GLN A 407 -14.61 21.18 21.80
C GLN A 407 -16.03 20.78 22.19
N ALA A 408 -16.99 20.92 21.28
CA ALA A 408 -18.37 20.51 21.53
C ALA A 408 -18.51 18.99 21.70
N LEU A 409 -17.74 18.21 20.94
CA LEU A 409 -17.73 16.75 21.04
C LEU A 409 -17.17 16.30 22.39
N LEU A 410 -16.00 16.82 22.80
CA LEU A 410 -15.41 16.48 24.10
C LEU A 410 -16.33 16.88 25.26
N LEU A 411 -16.85 18.11 25.27
CA LEU A 411 -17.75 18.58 26.32
C LEU A 411 -19.00 17.69 26.49
N GLN A 412 -19.44 17.02 25.42
CA GLN A 412 -20.62 16.17 25.43
C GLN A 412 -20.31 14.71 25.78
N GLU A 413 -19.22 14.15 25.25
CA GLU A 413 -18.98 12.71 25.25
C GLU A 413 -17.79 12.27 26.13
N ASP A 414 -16.86 13.16 26.47
CA ASP A 414 -15.74 12.92 27.41
C ASP A 414 -16.17 13.42 28.80
N THR A 415 -16.64 12.48 29.63
CA THR A 415 -17.28 12.76 30.93
C THR A 415 -16.33 12.66 32.12
N ASP A 416 -15.25 11.90 32.00
CA ASP A 416 -14.20 11.80 33.02
C ASP A 416 -13.04 12.79 32.79
N ASN A 417 -13.05 13.51 31.66
CA ASN A 417 -12.05 14.49 31.24
C ASN A 417 -10.66 13.87 31.01
N ASP A 418 -10.61 12.60 30.60
CA ASP A 418 -9.38 11.90 30.23
C ASP A 418 -8.93 12.19 28.77
N LYS A 419 -9.69 13.03 28.05
CA LYS A 419 -9.46 13.45 26.65
C LYS A 419 -9.66 12.32 25.63
N LYS A 420 -10.41 11.29 25.98
CA LYS A 420 -10.79 10.18 25.09
C LYS A 420 -12.30 10.04 25.11
N ILE A 421 -12.82 9.25 24.17
CA ILE A 421 -14.20 8.79 24.20
C ILE A 421 -14.16 7.28 24.27
N THR A 422 -14.53 6.75 25.43
CA THR A 422 -14.47 5.33 25.75
C THR A 422 -15.85 4.80 26.12
N LYS A 423 -15.94 3.49 26.37
CA LYS A 423 -17.16 2.88 26.90
C LYS A 423 -17.46 3.30 28.34
N ASP A 424 -16.45 3.76 29.08
CA ASP A 424 -16.58 4.15 30.49
C ASP A 424 -17.24 5.54 30.61
N ASP A 425 -17.26 6.33 29.53
CA ASP A 425 -17.95 7.63 29.49
C ASP A 425 -19.48 7.51 29.53
N GLU A 426 -20.14 8.42 30.23
CA GLU A 426 -21.61 8.43 30.41
C GLU A 426 -22.35 9.40 29.45
N GLY A 427 -21.66 9.89 28.42
CA GLY A 427 -22.26 10.74 27.36
C GLY A 427 -23.42 10.06 26.60
N PRO A 428 -24.21 10.83 25.83
CA PRO A 428 -25.40 10.30 25.13
C PRO A 428 -25.07 9.34 23.97
N LYS A 429 -23.78 9.14 23.65
CA LYS A 429 -23.28 8.29 22.57
C LYS A 429 -23.88 8.66 21.22
N LYS A 430 -24.11 9.96 21.01
CA LYS A 430 -24.75 10.50 19.81
C LYS A 430 -24.37 11.95 19.59
N PHE A 431 -23.75 12.25 18.46
CA PHE A 431 -23.35 13.61 18.10
C PHE A 431 -23.85 14.02 16.72
N VAL A 432 -24.32 15.27 16.59
CA VAL A 432 -24.84 15.80 15.32
C VAL A 432 -23.81 16.71 14.68
N LEU A 433 -23.27 16.29 13.55
CA LEU A 433 -22.42 17.09 12.69
C LEU A 433 -23.28 17.94 11.75
N GLN A 434 -22.88 19.19 11.55
CA GLN A 434 -23.51 20.07 10.57
C GLN A 434 -22.45 20.54 9.58
N ASP A 435 -22.67 20.26 8.29
CA ASP A 435 -21.79 20.73 7.23
C ASP A 435 -21.87 22.26 7.10
N GLU A 436 -20.72 22.93 7.15
CA GLU A 436 -20.65 24.39 7.16
C GLU A 436 -21.13 25.01 5.84
N LYS A 437 -21.05 24.28 4.73
CA LYS A 437 -21.39 24.78 3.39
C LYS A 437 -22.85 24.53 3.01
N THR A 438 -23.32 23.32 3.23
CA THR A 438 -24.65 22.84 2.80
C THR A 438 -25.69 22.94 3.92
N LYS A 439 -25.25 23.11 5.17
CA LYS A 439 -26.06 23.10 6.38
C LYS A 439 -26.81 21.78 6.63
N GLN A 440 -26.48 20.73 5.86
CA GLN A 440 -26.98 19.37 6.11
C GLN A 440 -26.43 18.84 7.44
N GLN A 441 -27.28 18.12 8.15
CA GLN A 441 -26.92 17.46 9.41
C GLN A 441 -26.69 15.97 9.17
N GLN A 442 -25.67 15.44 9.83
CA GLN A 442 -25.35 14.02 9.87
C GLN A 442 -25.22 13.60 11.34
N VAL A 443 -25.90 12.53 11.72
CA VAL A 443 -25.80 11.96 13.06
C VAL A 443 -24.72 10.88 13.07
N ILE A 444 -23.85 10.93 14.07
CA ILE A 444 -22.87 9.89 14.41
C ILE A 444 -23.32 9.27 15.73
N GLU A 445 -23.45 7.95 15.79
CA GLU A 445 -23.97 7.23 16.95
C GLU A 445 -22.99 6.13 17.37
N GLY A 446 -22.93 5.85 18.67
CA GLY A 446 -22.07 4.84 19.28
C GLY A 446 -20.67 5.36 19.61
N THR A 447 -20.15 4.89 20.75
CA THR A 447 -18.82 5.24 21.29
C THR A 447 -17.72 5.13 20.24
N TYR A 448 -17.68 4.02 19.49
CA TYR A 448 -16.64 3.76 18.50
C TYR A 448 -16.57 4.82 17.39
N HIS A 449 -17.70 5.14 16.78
CA HIS A 449 -17.74 6.13 15.71
C HIS A 449 -17.48 7.54 16.23
N LEU A 450 -17.92 7.86 17.45
CA LEU A 450 -17.61 9.14 18.09
C LEU A 450 -16.12 9.27 18.43
N SER A 451 -15.50 8.20 18.92
CA SER A 451 -14.05 8.13 19.10
C SER A 451 -13.30 8.31 17.78
N ASN A 452 -13.74 7.65 16.70
CA ASN A 452 -13.13 7.82 15.39
C ASN A 452 -13.25 9.28 14.90
N LEU A 453 -14.39 9.92 15.13
CA LEU A 453 -14.59 11.34 14.85
C LEU A 453 -13.62 12.20 15.66
N LEU A 454 -13.47 11.95 16.97
CA LEU A 454 -12.52 12.67 17.82
C LEU A 454 -11.09 12.55 17.27
N GLN A 455 -10.67 11.34 16.87
CA GLN A 455 -9.36 11.10 16.29
C GLN A 455 -9.15 11.86 14.97
N GLU A 456 -10.10 11.82 14.04
CA GLU A 456 -9.99 12.57 12.77
C GLU A 456 -9.97 14.09 13.00
N LEU A 457 -10.75 14.60 13.96
CA LEU A 457 -10.73 16.02 14.33
C LEU A 457 -9.41 16.43 14.98
N ALA A 458 -8.86 15.60 15.87
CA ALA A 458 -7.57 15.85 16.50
C ALA A 458 -6.44 15.94 15.46
N MET A 459 -6.41 15.06 14.44
CA MET A 459 -5.40 15.12 13.37
C MET A 459 -5.49 16.44 12.58
N LEU A 460 -6.71 16.87 12.26
CA LEU A 460 -6.95 18.14 11.56
C LEU A 460 -6.57 19.35 12.43
N LYS A 461 -6.77 19.25 13.75
CA LYS A 461 -6.40 20.28 14.73
C LYS A 461 -4.88 20.40 14.85
N GLU A 462 -4.14 19.28 14.96
CA GLU A 462 -2.66 19.28 14.97
C GLU A 462 -2.08 19.93 13.70
N SER A 463 -2.79 19.83 12.58
CA SER A 463 -2.43 20.49 11.31
C SER A 463 -2.77 21.99 11.25
N ASN A 464 -3.26 22.60 12.33
CA ASN A 464 -3.71 24.00 12.42
C ASN A 464 -4.79 24.38 11.37
N ILE A 465 -5.68 23.46 11.04
CA ILE A 465 -6.76 23.68 10.06
C ILE A 465 -8.04 24.14 10.77
N GLN A 466 -8.48 25.38 10.52
CA GLN A 466 -9.72 25.91 11.12
C GLN A 466 -10.99 25.29 10.51
N PHE A 467 -11.02 25.14 9.18
CA PHE A 467 -12.13 24.49 8.44
C PHE A 467 -11.58 23.30 7.66
N GLY A 468 -11.95 22.09 8.06
CA GLY A 468 -11.44 20.85 7.50
C GLY A 468 -12.54 19.96 6.93
N GLU A 469 -12.21 19.20 5.90
CA GLU A 469 -13.10 18.17 5.36
C GLU A 469 -12.89 16.86 6.13
N VAL A 470 -13.95 16.35 6.77
CA VAL A 470 -13.94 15.06 7.47
C VAL A 470 -14.65 14.01 6.61
N ASP A 471 -14.01 12.86 6.40
CA ASP A 471 -14.53 11.73 5.61
C ASP A 471 -15.38 10.80 6.48
N LEU A 472 -16.69 10.78 6.27
CA LEU A 472 -17.61 9.93 7.04
C LEU A 472 -17.30 8.44 6.89
N ASN A 473 -16.72 8.01 5.77
CA ASN A 473 -16.33 6.62 5.59
C ASN A 473 -15.15 6.22 6.50
N ARG A 474 -14.32 7.17 6.94
CA ARG A 474 -13.26 6.92 7.94
C ARG A 474 -13.82 6.82 9.35
N ILE A 475 -14.89 7.55 9.63
CA ILE A 475 -15.58 7.53 10.93
C ILE A 475 -16.38 6.23 11.08
N GLN A 476 -17.11 5.86 10.04
CA GLN A 476 -17.96 4.66 9.97
C GLN A 476 -17.21 3.42 9.48
N GLU A 477 -15.88 3.47 9.43
CA GLU A 477 -15.05 2.34 9.02
C GLU A 477 -15.22 1.18 9.99
N ASN A 478 -15.38 -0.03 9.44
CA ASN A 478 -15.42 -1.25 10.24
C ASN A 478 -14.14 -1.40 11.09
N PRO A 479 -14.24 -1.89 12.33
CA PRO A 479 -13.10 -1.97 13.25
C PRO A 479 -11.88 -2.71 12.69
N VAL A 480 -12.11 -3.87 12.05
CA VAL A 480 -11.01 -4.71 11.57
C VAL A 480 -10.21 -4.00 10.48
N GLU A 481 -10.91 -3.43 9.50
CA GLU A 481 -10.34 -2.66 8.41
C GLU A 481 -9.66 -1.39 8.92
N ARG A 482 -10.26 -0.68 9.88
CA ARG A 482 -9.67 0.54 10.46
C ARG A 482 -8.36 0.24 11.16
N ILE A 483 -8.32 -0.76 12.05
CA ILE A 483 -7.12 -1.12 12.81
C ILE A 483 -6.00 -1.56 11.86
N SER A 484 -6.29 -2.47 10.93
CA SER A 484 -5.31 -2.94 9.95
C SER A 484 -4.79 -1.79 9.08
N ARG A 485 -5.67 -0.88 8.64
CA ARG A 485 -5.26 0.31 7.87
C ARG A 485 -4.39 1.24 8.70
N LYS A 486 -4.75 1.54 9.94
CA LYS A 486 -3.95 2.40 10.84
C LYS A 486 -2.57 1.83 11.10
N ILE A 487 -2.46 0.52 11.34
CA ILE A 487 -1.17 -0.14 11.51
C ILE A 487 -0.30 0.05 10.25
N LYS A 488 -0.89 -0.25 9.09
CA LYS A 488 -0.20 -0.25 7.79
C LYS A 488 0.19 1.14 7.30
N GLU A 489 -0.69 2.12 7.45
CA GLU A 489 -0.55 3.47 6.87
C GLU A 489 0.06 4.48 7.84
N ASP A 490 -0.09 4.29 9.16
CA ASP A 490 0.34 5.26 10.16
C ASP A 490 1.38 4.66 11.13
N TYR A 491 1.05 3.56 11.81
CA TYR A 491 1.80 3.13 13.00
C TYR A 491 3.21 2.65 12.69
N TRP A 492 3.43 1.94 11.58
CA TRP A 492 4.79 1.54 11.21
C TRP A 492 5.71 2.73 10.92
N ASP A 493 5.16 3.83 10.40
CA ASP A 493 5.95 5.04 10.14
C ASP A 493 6.21 5.78 11.45
N GLU A 494 5.21 5.90 12.32
CA GLU A 494 5.36 6.50 13.65
C GLU A 494 6.28 5.71 14.59
N LEU A 495 6.43 4.39 14.40
CA LEU A 495 7.39 3.55 15.14
C LEU A 495 8.80 3.51 14.49
N SER A 496 8.97 4.08 13.29
CA SER A 496 10.26 4.06 12.61
C SER A 496 11.20 5.13 13.13
N ARG A 497 12.48 4.78 13.31
CA ARG A 497 13.56 5.67 13.75
C ARG A 497 14.81 5.47 12.89
N THR A 498 15.71 6.45 12.92
CA THR A 498 17.05 6.39 12.31
C THR A 498 18.09 6.96 13.28
N ILE A 499 19.33 6.46 13.24
CA ILE A 499 20.46 7.09 13.98
C ILE A 499 21.29 7.91 13.00
N ASP A 500 20.76 9.08 12.64
CA ASP A 500 21.40 10.05 11.75
C ASP A 500 20.97 11.47 12.10
N LYS A 501 21.32 12.43 11.25
CA LYS A 501 20.98 13.85 11.44
C LYS A 501 19.50 14.11 11.70
N MET A 502 18.59 13.37 11.05
CA MET A 502 17.15 13.56 11.23
C MET A 502 16.68 12.90 12.52
N GLY A 503 16.98 11.61 12.68
CA GLY A 503 16.42 10.81 13.78
C GLY A 503 17.05 11.11 15.16
N LEU A 504 18.32 11.53 15.23
CA LEU A 504 18.96 11.86 16.52
C LEU A 504 18.25 12.98 17.29
N THR A 505 17.61 13.92 16.60
CA THR A 505 16.82 14.96 17.28
C THR A 505 15.60 14.40 18.03
N GLN A 506 15.14 13.20 17.70
CA GLN A 506 13.97 12.54 18.30
C GLN A 506 14.34 11.48 19.35
N ILE A 507 15.47 10.77 19.20
CA ILE A 507 15.81 9.57 20.01
C ILE A 507 16.81 9.82 21.15
N MET A 508 17.33 11.03 21.29
CA MET A 508 18.40 11.31 22.24
C MET A 508 17.95 11.36 23.70
N GLU A 509 16.70 11.73 23.96
CA GLU A 509 16.16 11.75 25.33
C GLU A 509 15.88 10.32 25.81
N ASP A 510 16.23 10.04 27.07
CA ASP A 510 15.97 8.77 27.74
C ASP A 510 15.15 9.06 28.98
N GLU A 511 13.88 8.65 28.99
CA GLU A 511 13.03 8.84 30.17
C GLU A 511 13.45 7.95 31.34
N LYS A 512 14.22 6.89 31.08
CA LYS A 512 14.67 5.90 32.09
C LYS A 512 15.88 6.39 32.87
N THR A 513 16.61 7.40 32.39
CA THR A 513 17.85 7.88 33.03
C THR A 513 17.99 9.41 32.94
N SER A 514 18.52 10.07 33.99
CA SER A 514 18.67 11.53 33.99
C SER A 514 20.08 11.96 33.57
N ASN A 515 20.29 12.37 32.32
CA ASN A 515 21.54 12.96 31.84
C ASN A 515 21.37 14.42 31.39
N LYS A 516 22.28 15.31 31.80
CA LYS A 516 22.24 16.75 31.42
C LYS A 516 22.52 16.99 29.93
N VAL A 517 23.28 16.10 29.28
CA VAL A 517 23.57 16.13 27.84
C VAL A 517 23.56 14.69 27.33
N PRO A 518 22.74 14.34 26.33
CA PRO A 518 22.68 12.97 25.83
C PRO A 518 23.98 12.53 25.17
N THR A 519 24.31 11.24 25.29
CA THR A 519 25.55 10.65 24.78
C THR A 519 25.23 9.61 23.71
N LEU A 520 25.96 9.68 22.59
CA LEU A 520 25.97 8.68 21.52
C LEU A 520 27.31 7.92 21.58
N TYR A 521 27.25 6.60 21.62
CA TYR A 521 28.41 5.73 21.60
C TYR A 521 28.57 5.07 20.24
N VAL A 522 29.75 5.14 19.64
CA VAL A 522 30.09 4.46 18.38
C VAL A 522 31.27 3.52 18.59
N SER A 523 31.25 2.34 17.97
CA SER A 523 32.35 1.38 18.07
C SER A 523 33.59 1.91 17.33
N ALA A 524 34.79 1.80 17.93
CA ALA A 524 36.04 2.13 17.25
C ALA A 524 36.27 1.30 15.97
N LYS A 525 35.65 0.12 15.88
CA LYS A 525 35.65 -0.73 14.67
C LYS A 525 34.94 -0.06 13.49
N ASP A 526 33.97 0.81 13.76
CA ASP A 526 33.21 1.55 12.74
C ASP A 526 33.90 2.87 12.38
N LYS A 527 34.95 2.78 11.56
CA LYS A 527 35.73 3.95 11.12
C LYS A 527 34.85 4.98 10.39
N GLN A 528 33.85 4.54 9.63
CA GLN A 528 32.96 5.43 8.87
C GLN A 528 31.97 6.15 9.80
N GLY A 529 31.32 5.42 10.70
CA GLY A 529 30.43 5.97 11.71
C GLY A 529 31.15 6.95 12.65
N VAL A 530 32.37 6.63 13.08
CA VAL A 530 33.20 7.55 13.90
C VAL A 530 33.41 8.90 13.19
N VAL A 531 33.70 8.89 11.88
CA VAL A 531 33.86 10.15 11.13
C VAL A 531 32.53 10.88 11.02
N TYR A 532 31.47 10.18 10.61
CA TYR A 532 30.13 10.75 10.43
C TYR A 532 29.58 11.40 11.70
N PHE A 533 29.57 10.68 12.82
CA PHE A 533 29.01 11.19 14.07
C PHE A 533 29.88 12.29 14.70
N LYS A 534 31.20 12.32 14.44
CA LYS A 534 32.07 13.44 14.87
C LYS A 534 31.74 14.73 14.13
N GLU A 535 31.40 14.64 12.86
CA GLU A 535 30.95 15.80 12.08
C GLU A 535 29.58 16.27 12.58
N LEU A 536 28.68 15.31 12.85
CA LEU A 536 27.34 15.60 13.32
C LEU A 536 27.32 16.21 14.73
N GLU A 537 28.19 15.79 15.64
CA GLU A 537 28.37 16.40 16.97
C GLU A 537 28.71 17.90 16.86
N LYS A 538 29.60 18.27 15.92
CA LYS A 538 29.99 19.67 15.68
C LYS A 538 28.83 20.50 15.13
N GLU A 539 27.98 19.87 14.33
CA GLU A 539 26.82 20.51 13.70
C GLU A 539 25.69 20.74 14.70
N LEU A 540 25.21 19.69 15.37
CA LEU A 540 24.01 19.74 16.23
C LEU A 540 24.29 20.30 17.63
N ARG A 541 25.50 20.10 18.17
CA ARG A 541 25.97 20.60 19.48
C ARG A 541 25.11 20.25 20.72
N ASN A 542 24.06 19.46 20.55
CA ASN A 542 23.11 19.05 21.60
C ASN A 542 23.41 17.65 22.16
N PHE A 543 24.41 16.93 21.64
CA PHE A 543 24.86 15.64 22.16
C PHE A 543 26.39 15.56 22.27
N LYS A 544 26.86 14.51 22.95
CA LYS A 544 28.28 14.14 23.01
C LYS A 544 28.53 12.80 22.36
N LEU A 545 29.57 12.73 21.52
CA LEU A 545 30.03 11.49 20.94
C LEU A 545 31.12 10.87 21.81
N GLU A 546 30.96 9.59 22.14
CA GLU A 546 31.98 8.78 22.79
C GLU A 546 32.34 7.57 21.91
N ILE A 547 33.61 7.19 21.90
CA ILE A 547 34.11 6.07 21.10
C ILE A 547 34.34 4.89 22.04
N LEU A 548 33.61 3.80 21.82
CA LEU A 548 33.87 2.55 22.52
C LEU A 548 35.17 1.94 21.98
N PRO A 549 36.05 1.42 22.85
CA PRO A 549 37.26 0.74 22.40
C PRO A 549 36.93 -0.51 21.60
N GLU A 550 37.86 -0.99 20.77
CA GLU A 550 37.61 -2.17 19.92
C GLU A 550 37.28 -3.43 20.74
N ASN A 551 37.88 -3.54 21.93
CA ASN A 551 37.59 -4.57 22.91
C ASN A 551 37.42 -3.89 24.27
N TYR A 552 36.40 -4.30 25.02
CA TYR A 552 36.13 -3.83 26.38
C TYR A 552 35.72 -4.99 27.28
N SER A 553 36.03 -4.87 28.58
CA SER A 553 35.59 -5.83 29.58
C SER A 553 34.20 -5.46 30.12
N VAL A 554 33.60 -6.37 30.87
CA VAL A 554 32.31 -6.14 31.55
C VAL A 554 32.45 -4.99 32.57
N GLU A 555 33.59 -4.89 33.25
CA GLU A 555 33.88 -3.83 34.20
C GLU A 555 33.94 -2.46 33.51
N TYR A 556 34.44 -2.40 32.27
CA TYR A 556 34.38 -1.16 31.50
C TYR A 556 32.93 -0.76 31.22
N VAL A 557 32.05 -1.70 30.84
CA VAL A 557 30.63 -1.40 30.59
C VAL A 557 29.97 -0.85 31.86
N ASP A 558 30.28 -1.40 33.03
CA ASP A 558 29.77 -0.90 34.31
C ASP A 558 30.13 0.59 34.54
N THR A 559 31.34 1.03 34.15
CA THR A 559 31.70 2.45 34.25
C THR A 559 30.82 3.38 33.41
N LEU A 560 30.21 2.86 32.33
CA LEU A 560 29.32 3.62 31.45
C LEU A 560 27.96 3.92 32.11
N ASN A 561 27.63 3.26 33.23
CA ASN A 561 26.40 3.52 33.98
C ASN A 561 26.36 4.94 34.56
N THR A 562 27.54 5.56 34.76
CA THR A 562 27.64 6.97 35.18
C THR A 562 27.35 7.97 34.06
N LYS A 563 27.37 7.50 32.80
CA LYS A 563 27.12 8.28 31.59
C LYS A 563 26.38 7.43 30.54
N PRO A 564 25.11 7.05 30.80
CA PRO A 564 24.36 6.21 29.87
C PRO A 564 24.18 6.91 28.52
N GLY A 565 24.15 6.12 27.44
CA GLY A 565 23.99 6.65 26.09
C GLY A 565 23.43 5.62 25.11
N ILE A 566 22.88 6.13 24.01
CA ILE A 566 22.44 5.30 22.88
C ILE A 566 23.66 4.84 22.07
N LEU A 567 23.59 3.63 21.54
CA LEU A 567 24.63 3.06 20.69
C LEU A 567 24.26 3.29 19.23
N ALA A 568 25.27 3.63 18.43
CA ALA A 568 25.15 3.73 16.98
C ALA A 568 24.61 2.43 16.35
N LEU A 569 24.01 2.58 15.18
CA LEU A 569 23.52 1.48 14.35
C LEU A 569 24.06 1.67 12.93
N ALA A 570 23.69 0.79 12.01
CA ALA A 570 24.23 0.78 10.66
C ALA A 570 23.95 2.11 9.93
N LEU A 571 24.92 2.52 9.12
CA LEU A 571 24.80 3.63 8.18
C LEU A 571 24.80 3.07 6.76
N GLU A 572 23.97 3.64 5.88
CA GLU A 572 23.92 3.26 4.46
C GLU A 572 24.17 4.46 3.54
N GLN A 573 24.86 4.20 2.43
CA GLN A 573 25.16 5.21 1.42
C GLN A 573 23.97 5.37 0.46
N LYS A 574 23.26 6.49 0.55
CA LYS A 574 22.29 6.91 -0.48
C LYS A 574 22.95 7.85 -1.51
N LEU A 575 22.23 8.18 -2.59
CA LEU A 575 22.75 8.89 -3.77
C LEU A 575 23.54 10.18 -3.47
N TYR A 576 23.21 10.89 -2.39
CA TYR A 576 23.80 12.18 -2.04
C TYR A 576 24.28 12.31 -0.58
N SER A 577 24.00 11.33 0.28
CA SER A 577 24.39 11.38 1.69
C SER A 577 24.42 10.01 2.35
N LEU A 578 25.18 9.92 3.43
CA LEU A 578 25.13 8.81 4.37
C LEU A 578 23.93 9.01 5.29
N GLN A 579 23.11 7.97 5.47
CA GLN A 579 21.89 7.98 6.27
C GLN A 579 21.87 6.78 7.23
N GLY A 580 21.12 6.90 8.31
CA GLY A 580 20.94 5.80 9.25
C GLY A 580 20.05 4.73 8.64
N VAL A 581 20.46 3.47 8.73
CA VAL A 581 19.60 2.34 8.39
C VAL A 581 18.40 2.35 9.36
N PRO A 582 17.16 2.41 8.87
CA PRO A 582 16.01 2.56 9.73
C PRO A 582 15.80 1.32 10.61
N PHE A 583 15.22 1.53 11.79
CA PHE A 583 14.74 0.47 12.67
C PHE A 583 13.36 0.84 13.19
N VAL A 584 12.64 -0.15 13.70
CA VAL A 584 11.30 0.04 14.26
C VAL A 584 11.35 -0.27 15.76
N VAL A 585 10.84 0.65 16.58
CA VAL A 585 10.81 0.49 18.03
C VAL A 585 9.56 -0.26 18.49
N PRO A 586 9.52 -0.83 19.70
CA PRO A 586 8.30 -1.41 20.26
C PRO A 586 7.15 -0.40 20.43
N GLY A 587 7.44 0.85 20.81
CA GLY A 587 6.43 1.91 21.01
C GLY A 587 6.35 2.40 22.46
N GLY A 588 5.63 3.49 22.71
CA GLY A 588 5.57 4.15 24.01
C GLY A 588 6.91 4.80 24.38
N ARG A 589 7.43 4.49 25.59
CA ARG A 589 8.69 5.06 26.10
C ARG A 589 9.97 4.51 25.46
N PHE A 590 9.86 3.55 24.54
CA PHE A 590 10.99 2.85 23.94
C PHE A 590 11.47 3.56 22.66
N ASN A 591 12.67 4.12 22.69
CA ASN A 591 13.32 4.77 21.53
C ASN A 591 14.49 3.94 20.96
N GLU A 592 14.67 2.74 21.47
CA GLU A 592 15.75 1.82 21.12
C GLU A 592 15.27 0.70 20.19
N MET A 593 16.18 0.17 19.39
CA MET A 593 15.97 -1.08 18.68
C MET A 593 16.13 -2.24 19.67
N TYR A 594 15.05 -3.00 19.88
CA TYR A 594 15.04 -4.19 20.73
C TYR A 594 15.34 -5.47 19.95
N GLY A 595 15.92 -6.47 20.62
CA GLY A 595 16.33 -7.74 20.04
C GLY A 595 15.17 -8.57 19.49
N TRP A 596 14.42 -9.26 20.34
CA TRP A 596 13.41 -10.22 19.89
C TRP A 596 12.12 -9.57 19.34
N ASP A 597 11.72 -8.40 19.81
CA ASP A 597 10.58 -7.61 19.30
C ASP A 597 10.71 -7.40 17.78
N SER A 598 11.93 -7.10 17.34
CA SER A 598 12.24 -6.82 15.95
C SER A 598 11.98 -8.01 15.01
N TYR A 599 12.00 -9.25 15.50
CA TYR A 599 11.55 -10.40 14.70
C TYR A 599 10.05 -10.32 14.41
N PHE A 600 9.23 -10.15 15.44
CA PHE A 600 7.78 -10.08 15.30
C PHE A 600 7.37 -8.86 14.47
N ILE A 601 7.98 -7.70 14.73
CA ILE A 601 7.81 -6.51 13.91
C ILE A 601 8.18 -6.80 12.45
N GLY A 602 9.31 -7.47 12.20
CA GLY A 602 9.72 -7.91 10.87
C GLY A 602 8.65 -8.74 10.16
N VAL A 603 8.02 -9.70 10.85
CA VAL A 603 6.89 -10.49 10.31
C VAL A 603 5.72 -9.57 9.93
N GLY A 604 5.33 -8.63 10.80
CA GLY A 604 4.26 -7.67 10.53
C GLY A 604 4.55 -6.76 9.33
N LEU A 605 5.78 -6.24 9.24
CA LEU A 605 6.24 -5.41 8.12
C LEU A 605 6.19 -6.16 6.79
N LEU A 606 6.57 -7.44 6.78
CA LEU A 606 6.48 -8.27 5.56
C LEU A 606 5.03 -8.49 5.13
N VAL A 607 4.10 -8.73 6.07
CA VAL A 607 2.66 -8.81 5.76
C VAL A 607 2.15 -7.52 5.11
N ASP A 608 2.61 -6.37 5.59
CA ASP A 608 2.23 -5.06 5.09
C ASP A 608 3.02 -4.57 3.85
N ASN A 609 3.88 -5.43 3.28
CA ASN A 609 4.72 -5.17 2.10
C ASN A 609 5.85 -4.14 2.33
N GLN A 610 6.31 -3.97 3.57
CA GLN A 610 7.41 -3.09 3.95
C GLN A 610 8.76 -3.83 4.02
N LEU A 611 9.12 -4.52 2.92
CA LEU A 611 10.33 -5.35 2.82
C LEU A 611 11.61 -4.58 3.19
N GLU A 612 11.73 -3.33 2.77
CA GLU A 612 12.93 -2.52 3.03
C GLU A 612 13.18 -2.33 4.54
N LYS A 613 12.12 -2.11 5.34
CA LYS A 613 12.24 -1.99 6.80
C LYS A 613 12.58 -3.32 7.46
N ALA A 614 12.02 -4.44 6.98
CA ALA A 614 12.37 -5.78 7.48
C ALA A 614 13.84 -6.13 7.19
N MET A 615 14.36 -5.78 6.01
CA MET A 615 15.78 -5.93 5.69
C MET A 615 16.66 -5.01 6.53
N ALA A 616 16.20 -3.79 6.81
CA ALA A 616 16.92 -2.83 7.66
C ALA A 616 17.09 -3.33 9.11
N ILE A 617 16.10 -4.06 9.65
CA ILE A 617 16.24 -4.78 10.94
C ILE A 617 17.40 -5.77 10.87
N ALA A 618 17.46 -6.60 9.81
CA ALA A 618 18.55 -7.57 9.65
C ALA A 618 19.93 -6.89 9.51
N GLU A 619 20.03 -5.77 8.80
CA GLU A 619 21.27 -4.98 8.70
C GLU A 619 21.72 -4.44 10.05
N ASN A 620 20.78 -3.96 10.88
CA ASN A 620 21.08 -3.45 12.20
C ASN A 620 21.47 -4.57 13.19
N PHE A 621 20.86 -5.77 13.11
CA PHE A 621 21.33 -6.93 13.86
C PHE A 621 22.75 -7.33 13.47
N LYS A 622 23.03 -7.38 12.16
CA LYS A 622 24.37 -7.64 11.66
C LYS A 622 25.38 -6.62 12.20
N TYR A 623 25.04 -5.33 12.17
CA TYR A 623 25.88 -4.28 12.75
C TYR A 623 26.15 -4.51 14.22
N GLN A 624 25.12 -4.81 15.02
CA GLN A 624 25.30 -5.07 16.46
C GLN A 624 26.23 -6.26 16.72
N ILE A 625 26.10 -7.35 15.97
CA ILE A 625 26.98 -8.52 16.12
C ILE A 625 28.43 -8.15 15.75
N ILE A 626 28.66 -7.46 14.64
CA ILE A 626 30.01 -7.08 14.18
C ILE A 626 30.69 -6.10 15.15
N HIS A 627 29.95 -5.11 15.64
CA HIS A 627 30.51 -3.98 16.39
C HIS A 627 30.41 -4.11 17.91
N TYR A 628 29.44 -4.87 18.42
CA TYR A 628 29.16 -5.08 19.84
C TYR A 628 29.20 -6.56 20.26
N GLY A 629 29.37 -7.49 19.32
CA GLY A 629 29.62 -8.91 19.56
C GLY A 629 28.37 -9.78 19.72
N LYS A 630 27.18 -9.19 19.79
CA LYS A 630 25.90 -9.88 19.93
C LYS A 630 24.74 -8.97 19.53
N ILE A 631 23.58 -9.53 19.19
CA ILE A 631 22.33 -8.76 19.21
C ILE A 631 22.09 -8.32 20.65
N LEU A 632 21.89 -7.02 20.86
CA LEU A 632 21.69 -6.45 22.18
C LEU A 632 20.22 -6.54 22.59
N ASN A 633 19.95 -6.58 23.90
CA ASN A 633 18.59 -6.43 24.41
C ASN A 633 17.93 -5.16 23.84
N ALA A 634 18.63 -4.03 23.96
CA ALA A 634 18.39 -2.85 23.13
C ALA A 634 19.70 -2.09 22.88
N ASN A 635 19.75 -1.17 21.92
CA ASN A 635 20.98 -0.45 21.57
C ASN A 635 21.34 0.71 22.54
N ARG A 636 21.48 0.44 23.83
CA ARG A 636 22.01 1.37 24.86
C ARG A 636 23.25 0.80 25.53
N SER A 637 24.11 1.67 26.06
CA SER A 637 25.38 1.28 26.70
C SER A 637 25.20 0.22 27.80
N TYR A 638 24.14 0.33 28.60
CA TYR A 638 23.81 -0.58 29.70
C TYR A 638 23.24 -1.94 29.26
N TYR A 639 23.05 -2.15 27.96
CA TYR A 639 22.69 -3.44 27.37
C TYR A 639 23.86 -4.14 26.67
N LEU A 640 25.06 -3.57 26.62
CA LEU A 640 26.24 -4.18 25.97
C LEU A 640 26.59 -5.58 26.51
N THR A 641 26.17 -5.90 27.73
CA THR A 641 26.43 -7.19 28.42
C THR A 641 25.26 -8.16 28.34
N ARG A 642 24.18 -7.82 27.62
CA ARG A 642 22.91 -8.58 27.63
C ARG A 642 22.31 -8.67 26.24
N THR A 643 21.94 -9.89 25.83
CA THR A 643 21.24 -10.16 24.57
C THR A 643 19.73 -10.32 24.79
N GLN A 644 19.03 -10.91 23.83
CA GLN A 644 17.63 -11.31 23.87
C GLN A 644 17.43 -12.62 23.08
N PRO A 645 16.23 -13.25 23.11
CA PRO A 645 15.97 -14.51 22.40
C PRO A 645 16.41 -14.50 20.91
N PRO A 646 17.20 -15.49 20.46
CA PRO A 646 17.83 -15.44 19.14
C PRO A 646 16.84 -15.85 18.03
N LEU A 647 16.36 -14.88 17.25
CA LEU A 647 15.39 -15.08 16.16
C LEU A 647 15.88 -14.57 14.79
N TYR A 648 17.16 -14.22 14.68
CA TYR A 648 17.73 -13.57 13.50
C TYR A 648 17.72 -14.47 12.26
N SER A 649 18.06 -15.75 12.40
CA SER A 649 18.02 -16.72 11.29
C SER A 649 16.61 -16.87 10.72
N SER A 650 15.60 -16.93 11.59
CA SER A 650 14.20 -17.04 11.18
C SER A 650 13.68 -15.77 10.52
N LEU A 651 14.11 -14.57 10.95
CA LEU A 651 13.85 -13.32 10.22
C LEU A 651 14.37 -13.39 8.77
N ILE A 652 15.60 -13.89 8.58
CA ILE A 652 16.20 -14.05 7.25
C ILE A 652 15.37 -15.01 6.40
N ILE A 653 14.94 -16.14 6.97
CA ILE A 653 14.06 -17.10 6.28
C ILE A 653 12.74 -16.45 5.85
N ASP A 654 12.12 -15.64 6.71
CA ASP A 654 10.85 -14.98 6.38
C ASP A 654 11.02 -13.90 5.29
N ILE A 655 12.15 -13.16 5.31
CA ILE A 655 12.53 -12.24 4.21
C ILE A 655 12.69 -13.00 2.89
N ILE A 656 13.37 -14.15 2.90
CA ILE A 656 13.57 -14.99 1.70
C ILE A 656 12.25 -15.49 1.14
N LYS A 657 11.36 -16.03 2.00
CA LYS A 657 10.04 -16.52 1.62
C LYS A 657 9.18 -15.42 0.98
N TYR A 658 9.31 -14.18 1.47
CA TYR A 658 8.63 -13.04 0.88
C TYR A 658 9.23 -12.66 -0.48
N LYS A 659 10.55 -12.44 -0.52
CA LYS A 659 11.30 -12.15 -1.74
C LYS A 659 12.79 -12.41 -1.52
N ALA A 660 13.34 -13.39 -2.23
CA ALA A 660 14.75 -13.74 -2.14
C ALA A 660 15.67 -12.52 -2.45
N PRO A 661 16.54 -12.11 -1.50
CA PRO A 661 17.54 -11.07 -1.72
C PRO A 661 18.73 -11.62 -2.54
N SER A 662 19.76 -10.79 -2.76
CA SER A 662 20.96 -11.23 -3.48
C SER A 662 21.72 -12.30 -2.70
N LEU A 663 22.42 -13.19 -3.41
CA LEU A 663 23.27 -14.21 -2.79
C LEU A 663 24.39 -13.59 -1.92
N GLU A 664 24.88 -12.40 -2.29
CA GLU A 664 25.88 -11.67 -1.51
C GLU A 664 25.31 -11.20 -0.16
N TRP A 665 24.09 -10.66 -0.17
CA TRP A 665 23.38 -10.30 1.05
C TRP A 665 23.20 -11.54 1.93
N LEU A 666 22.66 -12.63 1.37
CA LEU A 666 22.48 -13.89 2.10
C LEU A 666 23.77 -14.44 2.69
N ARG A 667 24.88 -14.40 1.93
CA ARG A 667 26.19 -14.84 2.40
C ARG A 667 26.63 -14.05 3.63
N SER A 668 26.56 -12.72 3.54
CA SER A 668 26.99 -11.84 4.62
C SER A 668 26.15 -12.00 5.88
N HIS A 669 24.84 -12.17 5.74
CA HIS A 669 23.95 -12.41 6.87
C HIS A 669 24.15 -13.81 7.47
N LEU A 670 24.35 -14.84 6.65
CA LEU A 670 24.64 -16.20 7.12
C LEU A 670 25.97 -16.27 7.90
N GLU A 671 27.04 -15.64 7.40
CA GLU A 671 28.30 -15.48 8.15
C GLU A 671 28.07 -14.87 9.53
N THR A 672 27.20 -13.86 9.60
CA THR A 672 26.93 -13.15 10.86
C THR A 672 26.07 -13.96 11.83
N VAL A 673 25.10 -14.73 11.33
CA VAL A 673 24.31 -15.69 12.13
C VAL A 673 25.22 -16.77 12.72
N ILE A 674 26.12 -17.35 11.91
CA ILE A 674 27.07 -18.37 12.37
C ILE A 674 28.03 -17.77 13.41
N LEU A 675 28.47 -16.52 13.19
CA LEU A 675 29.29 -15.80 14.16
C LEU A 675 28.59 -15.67 15.51
N GLU A 676 27.36 -15.15 15.56
CA GLU A 676 26.58 -15.03 16.79
C GLU A 676 26.37 -16.39 17.47
N TYR A 677 25.98 -17.41 16.71
CA TYR A 677 25.80 -18.77 17.23
C TYR A 677 27.05 -19.26 17.96
N ASN A 678 28.23 -19.14 17.34
CA ASN A 678 29.48 -19.65 17.90
C ASN A 678 30.00 -18.80 19.07
N THR A 679 29.93 -17.47 18.99
CA THR A 679 30.61 -16.57 19.94
C THR A 679 29.73 -16.12 21.10
N VAL A 680 28.41 -16.26 21.01
CA VAL A 680 27.47 -15.87 22.07
C VAL A 680 26.85 -17.09 22.72
N TRP A 681 26.27 -17.98 21.93
CA TRP A 681 25.44 -19.07 22.42
C TRP A 681 26.25 -20.33 22.72
N MET A 682 27.17 -20.73 21.85
CA MET A 682 27.94 -21.97 22.00
C MET A 682 29.21 -21.86 22.84
N VAL A 683 29.31 -20.81 23.68
CA VAL A 683 30.45 -20.64 24.59
C VAL A 683 30.28 -21.54 25.82
N GLN A 684 31.12 -22.58 25.90
CA GLN A 684 31.09 -23.58 26.98
C GLN A 684 31.26 -22.96 28.36
N GLY A 685 30.43 -23.38 29.33
CA GLY A 685 30.43 -22.89 30.71
C GLY A 685 29.78 -21.51 30.87
N ASN A 686 29.59 -20.77 29.78
CA ASN A 686 28.77 -19.56 29.75
C ASN A 686 27.31 -19.92 29.46
N ARG A 687 26.82 -19.66 28.24
CA ARG A 687 25.45 -19.99 27.82
C ARG A 687 25.29 -21.46 27.44
N LEU A 688 26.33 -22.12 26.93
CA LEU A 688 26.30 -23.58 26.71
C LEU A 688 26.70 -24.32 27.99
N THR A 689 25.85 -25.25 28.42
CA THR A 689 26.04 -26.01 29.67
C THR A 689 26.62 -27.40 29.39
N GLU A 690 26.90 -28.16 30.45
CA GLU A 690 27.45 -29.52 30.34
C GLU A 690 26.45 -30.55 29.81
N THR A 691 25.16 -30.24 29.83
CA THR A 691 24.09 -31.09 29.26
C THR A 691 24.09 -31.07 27.72
N GLY A 692 24.81 -30.13 27.10
CA GLY A 692 24.69 -29.85 25.66
C GLY A 692 23.56 -28.87 25.31
N LEU A 693 22.73 -28.47 26.29
CA LEU A 693 21.73 -27.43 26.13
C LEU A 693 22.22 -26.06 26.62
N ASN A 694 21.50 -25.03 26.20
CA ASN A 694 21.80 -23.64 26.48
C ASN A 694 20.93 -23.07 27.61
N ARG A 695 21.44 -22.03 28.27
CA ARG A 695 20.76 -21.20 29.27
C ARG A 695 20.86 -19.73 28.88
N TYR A 696 19.98 -18.90 29.45
CA TYR A 696 20.23 -17.47 29.52
C TYR A 696 21.25 -17.18 30.62
N LYS A 697 22.25 -16.37 30.30
CA LYS A 697 23.29 -15.95 31.26
C LYS A 697 23.88 -14.62 30.81
N ALA A 698 23.28 -13.55 31.31
CA ALA A 698 23.77 -12.19 31.05
C ALA A 698 25.14 -11.97 31.72
N GLU A 699 26.00 -11.22 31.03
CA GLU A 699 27.43 -11.08 31.40
C GLU A 699 27.68 -9.95 32.39
N GLY A 700 26.70 -9.06 32.62
CA GLY A 700 26.85 -7.86 33.46
C GLY A 700 27.24 -8.14 34.91
N VAL A 701 27.63 -7.09 35.65
CA VAL A 701 28.01 -7.12 37.07
C VAL A 701 27.08 -6.20 37.87
N GLY A 702 26.86 -6.51 39.15
CA GLY A 702 26.13 -5.62 40.07
C GLY A 702 24.62 -5.62 39.87
N MET A 703 23.95 -4.52 40.21
CA MET A 703 22.50 -4.33 40.01
C MET A 703 22.25 -3.63 38.67
N PRO A 704 21.24 -4.02 37.87
CA PRO A 704 20.80 -3.21 36.74
C PRO A 704 20.30 -1.85 37.24
N PHE A 705 20.83 -0.76 36.69
CA PHE A 705 20.49 0.61 37.14
C PHE A 705 19.39 1.27 36.30
N GLU A 706 18.99 0.65 35.19
CA GLU A 706 17.93 1.13 34.28
C GLU A 706 16.50 0.94 34.83
N VAL A 707 16.38 0.60 36.12
CA VAL A 707 15.12 0.37 36.81
C VAL A 707 14.67 1.60 37.59
N GLU A 708 13.38 1.69 37.87
CA GLU A 708 12.82 2.78 38.66
C GLU A 708 13.38 2.80 40.09
N PRO A 709 13.57 3.97 40.71
CA PRO A 709 13.99 4.07 42.11
C PRO A 709 13.05 3.28 43.03
N GLY A 710 13.62 2.38 43.83
CA GLY A 710 12.85 1.52 44.73
C GLY A 710 12.43 0.17 44.16
N HIS A 711 12.68 -0.11 42.88
CA HIS A 711 12.29 -1.36 42.23
C HIS A 711 12.79 -2.63 42.95
N PHE A 712 13.99 -2.56 43.52
CA PHE A 712 14.60 -3.69 44.24
C PHE A 712 14.53 -3.54 45.77
N ASP A 713 13.70 -2.65 46.33
CA ASP A 713 13.72 -2.37 47.77
C ASP A 713 13.48 -3.64 48.62
N ASP A 714 12.50 -4.46 48.25
CA ASP A 714 12.20 -5.72 48.96
C ASP A 714 13.38 -6.72 48.92
N VAL A 715 14.16 -6.69 47.84
CA VAL A 715 15.35 -7.54 47.67
C VAL A 715 16.53 -6.97 48.45
N LEU A 716 16.70 -5.64 48.45
CA LEU A 716 17.84 -4.96 49.08
C LEU A 716 17.67 -4.83 50.60
N GLU A 717 16.43 -4.76 51.13
CA GLU A 717 16.16 -4.51 52.55
C GLU A 717 16.82 -5.54 53.50
N PRO A 718 16.76 -6.87 53.25
CA PRO A 718 17.46 -7.85 54.07
C PRO A 718 18.98 -7.64 54.11
N TYR A 719 19.59 -7.25 52.99
CA TYR A 719 21.02 -6.98 52.90
C TYR A 719 21.39 -5.64 53.54
N ALA A 720 20.58 -4.60 53.35
CA ALA A 720 20.76 -3.32 54.05
C ALA A 720 20.77 -3.51 55.58
N LYS A 721 19.87 -4.36 56.11
CA LYS A 721 19.85 -4.78 57.52
C LYS A 721 21.11 -5.57 57.91
N LYS A 722 21.55 -6.54 57.09
CA LYS A 722 22.79 -7.33 57.27
C LYS A 722 24.02 -6.41 57.43
N TYR A 723 24.13 -5.37 56.60
CA TYR A 723 25.24 -4.42 56.61
C TYR A 723 25.04 -3.19 57.51
N LYS A 724 23.90 -3.09 58.20
CA LYS A 724 23.53 -1.98 59.10
C LYS A 724 23.57 -0.60 58.42
N LEU A 725 23.10 -0.53 57.18
CA LEU A 725 23.01 0.71 56.41
C LEU A 725 21.55 1.04 56.10
N PRO A 726 21.17 2.33 56.00
CA PRO A 726 19.92 2.72 55.37
C PRO A 726 19.85 2.18 53.92
N ILE A 727 18.66 1.77 53.46
CA ILE A 727 18.51 1.08 52.17
C ILE A 727 19.09 1.88 50.98
N ARG A 728 18.88 3.20 50.95
CA ARG A 728 19.42 4.08 49.89
C ARG A 728 20.94 4.24 49.95
N GLU A 729 21.53 4.18 51.15
CA GLU A 729 22.99 4.19 51.28
C GLU A 729 23.59 2.84 50.85
N PHE A 730 22.92 1.74 51.20
CA PHE A 730 23.30 0.40 50.76
C PHE A 730 23.24 0.28 49.22
N GLU A 731 22.10 0.65 48.63
CA GLU A 731 21.87 0.67 47.18
C GLU A 731 22.97 1.45 46.46
N LYS A 732 23.27 2.67 46.93
CA LYS A 732 24.34 3.49 46.36
C LYS A 732 25.70 2.80 46.42
N LYS A 733 26.09 2.27 47.59
CA LYS A 733 27.39 1.59 47.74
C LYS A 733 27.49 0.32 46.90
N TYR A 734 26.37 -0.39 46.72
CA TYR A 734 26.29 -1.57 45.88
C TYR A 734 26.39 -1.23 44.39
N LEU A 735 25.69 -0.18 43.93
CA LEU A 735 25.80 0.36 42.57
C LEU A 735 27.21 0.86 42.26
N GLU A 736 27.85 1.57 43.19
CA GLU A 736 29.23 2.05 43.05
C GLU A 736 30.28 0.93 43.21
N ARG A 737 29.83 -0.32 43.45
CA ARG A 737 30.67 -1.50 43.72
C ARG A 737 31.69 -1.31 44.85
N THR A 738 31.43 -0.36 45.75
CA THR A 738 32.21 -0.16 46.98
C THR A 738 31.80 -1.13 48.09
N LEU A 739 30.63 -1.74 47.96
CA LEU A 739 30.15 -2.88 48.74
C LEU A 739 29.76 -4.01 47.79
N VAL A 740 30.24 -5.22 48.08
CA VAL A 740 29.92 -6.44 47.32
C VAL A 740 29.40 -7.51 48.27
N ASP A 741 28.33 -8.19 47.86
CA ASP A 741 27.77 -9.36 48.53
C ASP A 741 27.55 -10.46 47.50
N ALA A 742 28.13 -11.64 47.72
CA ALA A 742 28.14 -12.72 46.75
C ALA A 742 26.76 -13.35 46.50
N GLU A 743 25.89 -13.39 47.52
CA GLU A 743 24.53 -13.92 47.38
C GLU A 743 23.66 -12.94 46.60
N LEU A 744 23.81 -11.63 46.87
CA LEU A 744 23.12 -10.59 46.14
C LEU A 744 23.61 -10.48 44.68
N ASP A 745 24.92 -10.61 44.44
CA ASP A 745 25.49 -10.69 43.10
C ASP A 745 24.89 -11.86 42.30
N LEU A 746 24.73 -13.03 42.94
CA LEU A 746 24.10 -14.20 42.32
C LEU A 746 22.63 -13.93 41.98
N TYR A 747 21.87 -13.30 42.89
CA TYR A 747 20.49 -12.87 42.61
C TYR A 747 20.45 -12.00 41.33
N PHE A 748 21.32 -11.01 41.21
CA PHE A 748 21.33 -10.14 40.03
C PHE A 748 21.86 -10.81 38.75
N VAL A 749 22.65 -11.88 38.85
CA VAL A 749 22.94 -12.75 37.69
C VAL A 749 21.63 -13.37 37.18
N HIS A 750 20.78 -13.89 38.07
CA HIS A 750 19.48 -14.43 37.68
C HIS A 750 18.53 -13.35 37.13
N ASP A 751 18.46 -12.17 37.76
CA ASP A 751 17.64 -11.05 37.27
C ASP A 751 18.05 -10.61 35.87
N ARG A 752 19.34 -10.34 35.63
CA ARG A 752 19.80 -9.94 34.29
C ARG A 752 19.58 -11.03 33.25
N SER A 753 19.71 -12.30 33.63
CA SER A 753 19.47 -13.43 32.73
C SER A 753 17.99 -13.59 32.41
N MET A 754 17.09 -13.30 33.36
CA MET A 754 15.65 -13.24 33.11
C MET A 754 15.32 -12.12 32.11
N ARG A 755 15.93 -10.95 32.22
CA ARG A 755 15.82 -9.87 31.21
C ARG A 755 16.39 -10.27 29.85
N GLU A 756 17.44 -11.10 29.82
CA GLU A 756 17.97 -11.70 28.58
C GLU A 756 16.97 -12.69 27.95
N SER A 757 16.08 -13.30 28.72
CA SER A 757 15.04 -14.20 28.21
C SER A 757 13.86 -13.49 27.55
N GLY A 758 13.74 -12.16 27.72
CA GLY A 758 12.56 -11.37 27.33
C GLY A 758 11.34 -11.54 28.25
N HIS A 759 11.39 -12.42 29.25
CA HIS A 759 10.30 -12.68 30.18
C HIS A 759 10.52 -12.01 31.55
N ASP A 760 11.03 -10.79 31.60
CA ASP A 760 11.14 -10.02 32.84
C ASP A 760 9.78 -9.34 33.19
N THR A 761 9.08 -9.71 34.27
CA THR A 761 9.34 -10.83 35.18
C THR A 761 8.25 -11.91 35.17
N THR A 762 8.67 -13.14 35.48
CA THR A 762 7.86 -14.36 35.63
C THR A 762 8.36 -15.16 36.84
N ASN A 763 7.47 -15.76 37.60
CA ASN A 763 7.84 -16.67 38.69
C ASN A 763 8.60 -17.92 38.20
N ARG A 764 8.56 -18.24 36.90
CA ARG A 764 9.37 -19.28 36.27
C ARG A 764 10.87 -19.06 36.46
N LEU A 765 11.32 -17.80 36.40
CA LEU A 765 12.73 -17.45 36.18
C LEU A 765 13.38 -16.69 37.35
N ILE A 766 12.58 -16.14 38.27
CA ILE A 766 13.08 -15.40 39.42
C ILE A 766 14.05 -16.27 40.23
N ASN A 767 15.25 -15.72 40.50
CA ASN A 767 16.31 -16.36 41.29
C ASN A 767 16.78 -17.75 40.78
N THR A 768 16.41 -18.15 39.56
CA THR A 768 16.78 -19.46 39.02
C THR A 768 17.18 -19.42 37.54
N CYS A 769 16.84 -18.37 36.79
CA CYS A 769 17.03 -18.29 35.33
C CYS A 769 18.38 -18.82 34.80
N ALA A 770 19.50 -18.32 35.35
CA ALA A 770 20.84 -18.76 34.95
C ALA A 770 21.18 -20.24 35.28
N ASN A 771 20.34 -20.97 36.01
CA ASN A 771 20.49 -22.40 36.28
C ASN A 771 19.64 -23.27 35.35
N LEU A 772 18.79 -22.65 34.52
CA LEU A 772 17.84 -23.38 33.69
C LEU A 772 18.36 -23.51 32.26
N ASN A 773 18.41 -24.75 31.77
CA ASN A 773 18.30 -25.02 30.35
C ASN A 773 16.85 -24.83 29.92
N SER A 774 16.50 -23.58 29.59
CA SER A 774 15.12 -23.22 29.28
C SER A 774 14.69 -23.75 27.91
N VAL A 775 13.42 -24.18 27.81
CA VAL A 775 12.85 -24.76 26.59
C VAL A 775 12.91 -23.77 25.43
N ASP A 776 12.62 -22.50 25.71
CA ASP A 776 12.59 -21.41 24.74
C ASP A 776 13.92 -21.23 23.98
N VAL A 777 15.02 -20.90 24.65
CA VAL A 777 16.33 -20.65 24.02
C VAL A 777 16.81 -21.86 23.22
N ASN A 778 16.52 -23.07 23.70
CA ASN A 778 16.91 -24.30 23.02
C ASN A 778 16.05 -24.57 21.77
N CYS A 779 14.76 -24.19 21.77
CA CYS A 779 13.94 -24.19 20.57
C CYS A 779 14.44 -23.17 19.53
N PHE A 780 14.82 -21.97 19.97
CA PHE A 780 15.36 -20.93 19.09
C PHE A 780 16.70 -21.36 18.47
N LEU A 781 17.59 -21.99 19.24
CA LEU A 781 18.87 -22.49 18.73
C LEU A 781 18.71 -23.71 17.82
N TYR A 782 17.75 -24.60 18.09
CA TYR A 782 17.36 -25.65 17.14
C TYR A 782 16.94 -25.03 15.81
N LYS A 783 16.16 -23.94 15.83
CA LYS A 783 15.76 -23.21 14.62
C LYS A 783 16.94 -22.52 13.94
N TYR A 784 17.91 -21.97 14.67
CA TYR A 784 19.16 -21.50 14.07
C TYR A 784 19.87 -22.62 13.31
N GLU A 785 20.06 -23.78 13.93
CA GLU A 785 20.75 -24.92 13.32
C GLU A 785 20.02 -25.40 12.05
N LYS A 786 18.68 -25.52 12.11
CA LYS A 786 17.85 -25.89 10.95
C LYS A 786 17.85 -24.84 9.84
N ASP A 787 17.75 -23.56 10.18
CA ASP A 787 17.74 -22.46 9.21
C ASP A 787 19.11 -22.33 8.52
N ILE A 788 20.21 -22.48 9.26
CA ILE A 788 21.57 -22.50 8.70
C ILE A 788 21.73 -23.71 7.75
N ALA A 789 21.31 -24.91 8.16
CA ALA A 789 21.37 -26.09 7.30
C ALA A 789 20.60 -25.88 5.97
N TYR A 790 19.39 -25.32 6.07
CA TYR A 790 18.56 -24.97 4.91
C TYR A 790 19.25 -23.95 4.00
N LEU A 791 19.78 -22.85 4.56
CA LEU A 791 20.45 -21.81 3.77
C LEU A 791 21.67 -22.37 3.02
N ILE A 792 22.50 -23.16 3.70
CA ILE A 792 23.69 -23.79 3.09
C ILE A 792 23.28 -24.74 1.96
N LYS A 793 22.25 -25.55 2.18
CA LYS A 793 21.75 -26.52 1.19
C LYS A 793 21.18 -25.83 -0.05
N GLU A 794 20.22 -24.92 0.15
CA GLU A 794 19.42 -24.37 -0.95
C GLU A 794 20.14 -23.24 -1.70
N TYR A 795 20.94 -22.41 -1.00
CA TYR A 795 21.55 -21.22 -1.61
C TYR A 795 23.07 -21.34 -1.80
N PHE A 796 23.73 -22.30 -1.15
CA PHE A 796 25.19 -22.48 -1.22
C PHE A 796 25.61 -23.91 -1.58
N HIS A 797 24.73 -24.69 -2.20
CA HIS A 797 25.05 -26.01 -2.76
C HIS A 797 25.66 -27.00 -1.74
N ASN A 798 25.12 -27.02 -0.52
CA ASN A 798 25.53 -27.87 0.62
C ASN A 798 26.87 -27.52 1.28
N THR A 799 27.65 -26.57 0.76
CA THR A 799 28.95 -26.19 1.34
C THR A 799 29.08 -24.69 1.45
N PHE A 800 29.39 -24.19 2.64
CA PHE A 800 29.56 -22.77 2.91
C PHE A 800 30.92 -22.51 3.56
N GLN A 801 31.81 -21.85 2.81
CA GLN A 801 33.10 -21.44 3.33
C GLN A 801 33.00 -20.05 3.95
N MET A 802 33.47 -19.96 5.20
CA MET A 802 33.68 -18.72 5.95
C MET A 802 35.11 -18.75 6.49
N GLU A 803 35.94 -17.81 6.02
CA GLU A 803 37.39 -17.80 6.26
C GLU A 803 38.04 -19.16 5.89
N GLU A 804 38.72 -19.80 6.83
CA GLU A 804 39.38 -21.11 6.66
C GLU A 804 38.46 -22.30 7.06
N VAL A 805 37.23 -22.05 7.51
CA VAL A 805 36.29 -23.07 7.97
C VAL A 805 35.23 -23.35 6.89
N ILE A 806 35.00 -24.63 6.62
CA ILE A 806 33.94 -25.09 5.72
C ILE A 806 32.82 -25.67 6.58
N TYR A 807 31.61 -25.16 6.38
CA TYR A 807 30.38 -25.67 6.98
C TYR A 807 29.57 -26.44 5.95
N THR A 808 28.98 -27.56 6.36
CA THR A 808 28.08 -28.35 5.51
C THR A 808 26.66 -28.37 6.07
N SER A 809 25.66 -28.52 5.20
CA SER A 809 24.26 -28.65 5.64
C SER A 809 24.06 -29.87 6.54
N GLU A 810 24.75 -30.99 6.27
CA GLU A 810 24.69 -32.23 7.06
C GLU A 810 25.19 -32.03 8.50
N GLU A 811 26.31 -31.33 8.70
CA GLU A 811 26.82 -31.04 10.05
C GLU A 811 25.81 -30.25 10.90
N TRP A 812 25.13 -29.28 10.29
CA TRP A 812 24.11 -28.47 10.99
C TRP A 812 22.83 -29.27 11.27
N GLU A 813 22.43 -30.17 10.36
CA GLU A 813 21.34 -31.12 10.62
C GLU A 813 21.66 -32.05 11.80
N GLN A 814 22.89 -32.53 11.92
CA GLN A 814 23.30 -33.36 13.06
C GLN A 814 23.31 -32.59 14.38
N LYS A 815 23.73 -31.31 14.38
CA LYS A 815 23.62 -30.43 15.56
C LYS A 815 22.16 -30.27 15.99
N ALA A 816 21.28 -29.97 15.04
CA ALA A 816 19.85 -29.85 15.29
C ALA A 816 19.26 -31.13 15.86
N LEU A 817 19.59 -32.29 15.28
CA LEU A 817 19.12 -33.59 15.75
C LEU A 817 19.58 -33.86 17.19
N SER A 818 20.86 -33.68 17.48
CA SER A 818 21.43 -33.84 18.82
C SER A 818 20.70 -32.96 19.84
N ARG A 819 20.49 -31.68 19.52
CA ARG A 819 19.76 -30.75 20.40
C ARG A 819 18.31 -31.19 20.62
N LYS A 820 17.61 -31.59 19.56
CA LYS A 820 16.23 -32.10 19.65
C LYS A 820 16.15 -33.31 20.59
N ASP A 821 17.06 -34.26 20.43
CA ASP A 821 17.08 -35.47 21.25
C ASP A 821 17.34 -35.12 22.73
N THR A 822 18.29 -34.22 23.02
CA THR A 822 18.53 -33.75 24.38
C THR A 822 17.35 -32.95 24.97
N ILE A 823 16.67 -32.11 24.19
CA ILE A 823 15.44 -31.42 24.64
C ILE A 823 14.37 -32.46 25.00
N ASN A 824 14.17 -33.48 24.16
CA ASN A 824 13.19 -34.53 24.43
C ASN A 824 13.56 -35.38 25.64
N GLU A 825 14.84 -35.62 25.88
CA GLU A 825 15.30 -36.38 27.05
C GLU A 825 15.12 -35.59 28.36
N LEU A 826 15.51 -34.31 28.37
CA LEU A 826 15.61 -33.54 29.61
C LEU A 826 14.36 -32.71 29.91
N CYS A 827 13.68 -32.18 28.89
CA CYS A 827 12.61 -31.20 29.05
C CYS A 827 11.20 -31.78 28.86
N TRP A 828 11.03 -32.82 28.02
CA TRP A 828 9.70 -33.42 27.82
C TRP A 828 9.24 -34.20 29.06
N ASN A 829 8.01 -33.96 29.49
CA ASN A 829 7.37 -34.73 30.57
C ASN A 829 6.11 -35.44 30.04
N GLU A 830 6.17 -36.77 29.97
CA GLU A 830 5.11 -37.58 29.39
C GLU A 830 3.81 -37.57 30.22
N GLU A 831 3.92 -37.45 31.54
CA GLU A 831 2.80 -37.43 32.49
C GLU A 831 2.02 -36.12 32.40
N SER A 832 2.73 -34.99 32.49
CA SER A 832 2.15 -33.65 32.36
C SER A 832 1.81 -33.29 30.91
N SER A 833 2.31 -34.04 29.92
CA SER A 833 2.13 -33.77 28.48
C SER A 833 2.63 -32.37 28.07
N MET A 834 3.72 -31.92 28.70
CA MET A 834 4.32 -30.59 28.53
C MET A 834 5.84 -30.67 28.51
N TYR A 835 6.48 -29.62 28.00
CA TYR A 835 7.90 -29.39 28.17
C TYR A 835 8.15 -28.47 29.37
N PHE A 836 9.09 -28.85 30.23
CA PHE A 836 9.56 -28.09 31.37
C PHE A 836 11.02 -27.68 31.19
N ASP A 837 11.38 -26.52 31.72
CA ASP A 837 12.78 -26.10 31.79
C ASP A 837 13.58 -27.11 32.62
N TYR A 838 14.84 -27.37 32.26
CA TYR A 838 15.68 -28.31 33.00
C TYR A 838 16.68 -27.55 33.88
N ASP A 839 16.63 -27.77 35.19
CA ASP A 839 17.62 -27.25 36.14
C ASP A 839 18.86 -28.12 36.10
N PHE A 840 19.86 -27.68 35.32
CA PHE A 840 21.08 -28.46 35.12
C PHE A 840 22.00 -28.46 36.33
N VAL A 841 21.82 -27.52 37.27
CA VAL A 841 22.59 -27.47 38.51
C VAL A 841 22.11 -28.57 39.46
N ASN A 842 20.79 -28.76 39.56
CA ASN A 842 20.17 -29.76 40.44
C ASN A 842 19.80 -31.07 39.73
N ASN A 843 20.06 -31.18 38.43
CA ASN A 843 19.79 -32.34 37.59
C ASN A 843 18.32 -32.81 37.63
N LYS A 844 17.39 -31.88 37.46
CA LYS A 844 15.94 -32.17 37.49
C LYS A 844 15.13 -31.22 36.62
N GLN A 845 13.96 -31.66 36.19
CA GLN A 845 12.95 -30.78 35.57
C GLN A 845 12.47 -29.73 36.58
N PHE A 846 12.19 -28.52 36.10
CA PHE A 846 11.60 -27.41 36.83
C PHE A 846 10.10 -27.32 36.47
N PRO A 847 9.19 -27.88 37.30
CA PRO A 847 7.79 -28.08 36.93
C PRO A 847 6.99 -26.78 37.04
N PHE A 848 7.15 -25.90 36.06
CA PHE A 848 6.38 -24.66 35.90
C PHE A 848 5.74 -24.66 34.51
N GLU A 849 4.42 -24.64 34.45
CA GLU A 849 3.64 -24.77 33.21
C GLU A 849 3.57 -23.40 32.51
N ALA A 850 4.57 -23.12 31.68
CA ALA A 850 4.68 -21.88 30.91
C ALA A 850 4.30 -22.07 29.43
N ALA A 851 3.83 -21.00 28.80
CA ALA A 851 3.46 -20.96 27.38
C ALA A 851 4.62 -21.33 26.44
N THR A 852 5.86 -21.23 26.91
CA THR A 852 7.05 -21.67 26.18
C THR A 852 7.03 -23.17 25.86
N THR A 853 6.18 -23.98 26.52
CA THR A 853 5.91 -25.38 26.16
C THR A 853 5.41 -25.56 24.72
N PHE A 854 4.87 -24.51 24.07
CA PHE A 854 4.41 -24.55 22.68
C PHE A 854 5.49 -24.18 21.66
N PHE A 855 6.62 -23.63 22.07
CA PHE A 855 7.70 -23.25 21.15
C PHE A 855 8.31 -24.44 20.40
N PRO A 856 8.34 -25.67 20.96
CA PRO A 856 8.64 -26.88 20.21
C PRO A 856 7.79 -27.11 18.94
N LEU A 857 6.51 -26.69 18.96
CA LEU A 857 5.64 -26.75 17.77
C LEU A 857 6.08 -25.74 16.71
N TRP A 858 6.35 -24.50 17.10
CA TRP A 858 6.88 -23.48 16.20
C TRP A 858 8.20 -23.92 15.56
N ALA A 859 9.08 -24.49 16.38
CA ALA A 859 10.38 -24.97 15.96
C ALA A 859 10.33 -26.22 15.06
N LYS A 860 9.19 -26.91 14.95
CA LYS A 860 9.04 -28.22 14.30
C LYS A 860 9.94 -29.31 14.89
N LEU A 861 10.10 -29.32 16.21
CA LEU A 861 10.92 -30.33 16.90
C LEU A 861 10.08 -31.49 17.44
N CYS A 862 8.81 -31.28 17.79
CA CYS A 862 7.91 -32.34 18.27
C CYS A 862 7.73 -33.46 17.24
N ASP A 863 7.55 -34.68 17.71
CA ASP A 863 6.88 -35.72 16.93
C ASP A 863 5.33 -35.53 16.93
N GLU A 864 4.62 -36.36 16.17
CA GLU A 864 3.15 -36.27 16.07
C GLU A 864 2.45 -36.54 17.41
N HIS A 865 3.00 -37.43 18.26
CA HIS A 865 2.42 -37.79 19.55
C HIS A 865 2.55 -36.63 20.55
N GLN A 866 3.75 -36.06 20.66
CA GLN A 866 4.03 -34.89 21.48
C GLN A 866 3.19 -33.69 21.03
N ALA A 867 3.12 -33.44 19.72
CA ALA A 867 2.32 -32.34 19.19
C ALA A 867 0.83 -32.50 19.52
N LYS A 868 0.29 -33.70 19.33
CA LYS A 868 -1.09 -34.02 19.70
C LYS A 868 -1.35 -33.79 21.19
N LYS A 869 -0.45 -34.27 22.05
CA LYS A 869 -0.54 -34.08 23.50
C LYS A 869 -0.52 -32.61 23.92
N LEU A 870 0.40 -31.82 23.36
CA LEU A 870 0.46 -30.39 23.62
C LEU A 870 -0.85 -29.68 23.24
N ILE A 871 -1.45 -30.06 22.11
CA ILE A 871 -2.63 -29.38 21.57
C ILE A 871 -3.93 -29.83 22.24
N GLU A 872 -4.08 -31.12 22.51
CA GLU A 872 -5.32 -31.70 23.06
C GLU A 872 -5.37 -31.67 24.60
N ILE A 873 -4.20 -31.65 25.28
CA ILE A 873 -4.12 -31.76 26.75
C ILE A 873 -3.55 -30.49 27.38
N ALA A 874 -2.41 -29.98 26.89
CA ALA A 874 -1.75 -28.83 27.50
C ALA A 874 -2.44 -27.50 27.14
N LEU A 875 -2.65 -27.22 25.85
CA LEU A 875 -3.22 -25.97 25.34
C LEU A 875 -4.54 -25.55 26.01
N PRO A 876 -5.53 -26.44 26.26
CA PRO A 876 -6.77 -26.08 26.97
C PRO A 876 -6.54 -25.43 28.34
N GLN A 877 -5.42 -25.69 29.01
CA GLN A 877 -5.11 -25.15 30.33
C GLN A 877 -4.64 -23.68 30.28
N PHE A 878 -4.27 -23.18 29.10
CA PHE A 878 -3.81 -21.80 28.88
C PHE A 878 -4.86 -20.92 28.22
N ILE A 879 -5.89 -21.51 27.58
CA ILE A 879 -6.89 -20.77 26.81
C ILE A 879 -7.78 -19.93 27.72
N LYS A 880 -7.95 -18.67 27.33
CA LYS A 880 -8.98 -17.74 27.81
C LYS A 880 -9.70 -17.09 26.62
N SER A 881 -10.71 -16.27 26.88
CA SER A 881 -11.50 -15.61 25.83
C SER A 881 -10.61 -14.80 24.87
N GLY A 882 -9.51 -14.25 25.37
CA GLY A 882 -8.59 -13.41 24.60
C GLY A 882 -7.34 -14.08 24.02
N GLY A 883 -7.15 -15.40 24.14
CA GLY A 883 -5.93 -16.10 23.64
C GLY A 883 -5.35 -17.06 24.67
N ILE A 884 -4.02 -17.22 24.71
CA ILE A 884 -3.32 -18.02 25.72
C ILE A 884 -2.56 -17.15 26.74
N THR A 885 -2.61 -17.55 28.02
CA THR A 885 -1.86 -16.92 29.12
C THR A 885 -0.38 -17.32 29.12
N GLY A 886 0.48 -16.53 29.76
CA GLY A 886 1.92 -16.81 29.87
C GLY A 886 2.27 -18.04 30.72
N SER A 887 1.42 -18.37 31.70
CA SER A 887 1.46 -19.59 32.50
C SER A 887 0.06 -20.08 32.84
N THR A 888 -0.06 -21.30 33.38
CA THR A 888 -1.35 -21.79 33.90
C THR A 888 -1.67 -21.16 35.26
N GLU A 889 -2.97 -21.11 35.60
CA GLU A 889 -3.41 -20.70 36.95
C GLU A 889 -2.82 -21.61 38.04
N ALA A 890 -2.69 -22.91 37.76
CA ALA A 890 -2.11 -23.88 38.69
C ALA A 890 -0.65 -23.55 39.04
N SER A 891 0.13 -23.06 38.08
CA SER A 891 1.55 -22.71 38.29
C SER A 891 1.73 -21.51 39.21
N ILE A 892 0.76 -20.59 39.26
CA ILE A 892 0.81 -19.42 40.16
C ILE A 892 0.11 -19.66 41.51
N ALA A 893 -0.67 -20.73 41.65
CA ALA A 893 -1.50 -20.97 42.83
C ALA A 893 -0.70 -21.12 44.15
N ASN A 894 0.58 -21.50 44.05
CA ASN A 894 1.47 -21.66 45.21
C ASN A 894 2.13 -20.35 45.67
N PHE A 895 1.93 -19.24 44.95
CA PHE A 895 2.44 -17.92 45.33
C PHE A 895 1.42 -17.15 46.16
N PRO A 896 1.85 -16.31 47.12
CA PRO A 896 0.94 -15.53 47.95
C PRO A 896 0.02 -14.65 47.09
N LYS A 897 -1.30 -14.67 47.37
CA LYS A 897 -2.28 -13.82 46.66
C LYS A 897 -2.02 -12.32 46.84
N ASP A 898 -1.43 -11.95 47.97
CA ASP A 898 -1.02 -10.58 48.29
C ASP A 898 0.41 -10.25 47.82
N GLY A 899 1.07 -11.18 47.11
CA GLY A 899 2.39 -10.99 46.52
C GLY A 899 2.34 -10.19 45.21
N PRO A 900 3.49 -9.72 44.69
CA PRO A 900 3.54 -8.98 43.44
C PRO A 900 3.13 -9.87 42.26
N GLN A 901 2.11 -9.45 41.52
CA GLN A 901 1.76 -10.06 40.24
C GLN A 901 2.89 -9.89 39.23
N ARG A 902 3.18 -10.93 38.47
CA ARG A 902 4.26 -10.96 37.49
C ARG A 902 3.68 -10.86 36.08
N GLN A 903 4.22 -9.95 35.28
CA GLN A 903 3.58 -9.57 34.01
C GLN A 903 3.61 -10.68 32.94
N TRP A 904 4.52 -11.65 33.01
CA TRP A 904 4.61 -12.79 32.09
C TRP A 904 3.92 -14.08 32.60
N ASP A 905 3.22 -14.00 33.73
CA ASP A 905 2.44 -15.12 34.29
C ASP A 905 0.94 -14.95 34.03
N TYR A 906 0.15 -15.97 34.37
CA TYR A 906 -1.31 -15.87 34.45
C TYR A 906 -1.76 -14.62 35.25
N PRO A 907 -2.79 -13.86 34.80
CA PRO A 907 -3.67 -14.12 33.65
C PRO A 907 -3.26 -13.41 32.35
N PHE A 908 -2.01 -12.93 32.23
CA PHE A 908 -1.62 -12.04 31.15
C PHE A 908 -1.27 -12.79 29.85
N GLY A 909 -1.62 -12.18 28.73
CA GLY A 909 -1.34 -12.67 27.37
C GLY A 909 -0.46 -11.70 26.59
N TRP A 910 0.50 -12.26 25.87
CA TRP A 910 1.50 -11.51 25.10
C TRP A 910 1.54 -11.97 23.64
N ALA A 911 1.69 -11.01 22.73
CA ALA A 911 1.71 -11.25 21.28
C ALA A 911 2.72 -12.32 20.82
N PRO A 912 3.98 -12.34 21.30
CA PRO A 912 4.95 -13.39 20.95
C PRO A 912 4.46 -14.81 21.18
N HIS A 913 3.85 -15.08 22.34
CA HIS A 913 3.34 -16.42 22.67
C HIS A 913 2.23 -16.84 21.71
N GLN A 914 1.34 -15.92 21.34
CA GLN A 914 0.26 -16.21 20.40
C GLN A 914 0.84 -16.50 19.01
N MET A 915 1.70 -15.62 18.50
CA MET A 915 2.25 -15.74 17.14
C MET A 915 3.03 -17.03 16.94
N LEU A 916 3.87 -17.40 17.93
CA LEU A 916 4.63 -18.65 17.88
C LEU A 916 3.70 -19.88 17.98
N LEU A 917 2.66 -19.84 18.83
CA LEU A 917 1.66 -20.90 18.90
C LEU A 917 0.93 -21.06 17.56
N TRP A 918 0.48 -19.99 16.92
CA TRP A 918 -0.28 -20.08 15.66
C TRP A 918 0.52 -20.75 14.55
N GLU A 919 1.76 -20.29 14.34
CA GLU A 919 2.66 -20.92 13.35
C GLU A 919 2.97 -22.37 13.76
N GLY A 920 3.11 -22.66 15.06
CA GLY A 920 3.23 -24.03 15.56
C GLY A 920 2.03 -24.93 15.23
N LEU A 921 0.80 -24.44 15.41
CA LEU A 921 -0.42 -25.17 15.04
C LEU A 921 -0.50 -25.41 13.53
N ILE A 922 -0.16 -24.40 12.72
CA ILE A 922 -0.11 -24.50 11.25
C ILE A 922 0.94 -25.53 10.82
N ASN A 923 2.11 -25.51 11.44
CA ASN A 923 3.20 -26.42 11.15
C ASN A 923 2.85 -27.90 11.34
N TYR A 924 1.92 -28.20 12.24
CA TYR A 924 1.42 -29.55 12.53
C TYR A 924 0.00 -29.80 11.97
N ASN A 925 -0.49 -28.95 11.06
CA ASN A 925 -1.79 -29.07 10.38
C ASN A 925 -3.04 -28.97 11.28
N TYR A 926 -2.95 -28.31 12.42
CA TYR A 926 -4.10 -28.02 13.29
C TYR A 926 -4.76 -26.68 12.92
N LEU A 927 -5.19 -26.57 11.67
CA LEU A 927 -5.67 -25.32 11.08
C LEU A 927 -6.91 -24.77 11.81
N ASP A 928 -7.88 -25.61 12.16
CA ASP A 928 -9.10 -25.18 12.87
C ASP A 928 -8.78 -24.59 14.25
N LYS A 929 -7.85 -25.22 14.97
CA LYS A 929 -7.37 -24.71 16.26
C LYS A 929 -6.57 -23.42 16.08
N ALA A 930 -5.79 -23.29 14.99
CA ALA A 930 -5.11 -22.05 14.65
C ALA A 930 -6.11 -20.91 14.38
N GLN A 931 -7.18 -21.16 13.61
CA GLN A 931 -8.26 -20.19 13.38
C GLN A 931 -8.89 -19.72 14.70
N GLU A 932 -9.18 -20.64 15.62
CA GLU A 932 -9.72 -20.32 16.94
C GLU A 932 -8.76 -19.44 17.75
N MET A 933 -7.50 -19.84 17.87
CA MET A 933 -6.50 -19.11 18.68
C MET A 933 -6.20 -17.72 18.11
N VAL A 934 -6.16 -17.60 16.78
CA VAL A 934 -6.03 -16.30 16.11
C VAL A 934 -7.27 -15.45 16.38
N TYR A 935 -8.48 -16.00 16.21
CA TYR A 935 -9.72 -15.26 16.43
C TYR A 935 -9.82 -14.71 17.85
N ARG A 936 -9.53 -15.52 18.88
CA ARG A 936 -9.57 -15.11 20.30
C ARG A 936 -8.71 -13.87 20.56
N TRP A 937 -7.47 -13.87 20.07
CA TRP A 937 -6.54 -12.75 20.25
C TRP A 937 -6.93 -11.51 19.44
N LEU A 938 -7.33 -11.69 18.18
CA LEU A 938 -7.76 -10.56 17.35
C LEU A 938 -9.05 -9.94 17.90
N TRP A 939 -9.99 -10.74 18.38
CA TRP A 939 -11.21 -10.26 19.04
C TRP A 939 -10.88 -9.39 20.25
N LEU A 940 -9.93 -9.81 21.09
CA LEU A 940 -9.50 -9.03 22.24
C LEU A 940 -8.92 -7.67 21.83
N ILE A 941 -8.04 -7.63 20.83
CA ILE A 941 -7.45 -6.40 20.32
C ILE A 941 -8.54 -5.50 19.71
N THR A 942 -9.39 -6.05 18.84
CA THR A 942 -10.47 -5.29 18.18
C THR A 942 -11.45 -4.73 19.21
N LYS A 943 -11.86 -5.53 20.20
CA LYS A 943 -12.74 -5.09 21.28
C LYS A 943 -12.11 -3.94 22.07
N ASN A 944 -10.85 -4.06 22.48
CA ASN A 944 -10.19 -2.99 23.24
C ASN A 944 -10.05 -1.71 22.40
N ALA A 945 -9.65 -1.81 21.14
CA ALA A 945 -9.55 -0.65 20.26
C ALA A 945 -10.92 0.02 20.02
N VAL A 946 -12.02 -0.76 19.94
CA VAL A 946 -13.38 -0.25 19.77
C VAL A 946 -13.90 0.43 21.05
N GLU A 947 -13.65 -0.17 22.21
CA GLU A 947 -14.17 0.29 23.50
C GLU A 947 -13.34 1.42 24.13
N TYR A 948 -12.06 1.52 23.79
CA TYR A 948 -11.10 2.41 24.45
C TYR A 948 -10.34 3.27 23.44
N ASN A 949 -11.08 4.02 22.62
CA ASN A 949 -10.53 5.08 21.79
C ASN A 949 -9.32 4.69 20.90
N GLY A 950 -9.36 3.49 20.31
CA GLY A 950 -8.29 2.97 19.44
C GLY A 950 -7.05 2.46 20.18
N THR A 951 -7.10 2.26 21.51
CA THR A 951 -5.97 1.80 22.31
C THR A 951 -5.52 0.39 21.92
N ILE A 952 -4.24 0.26 21.57
CA ILE A 952 -3.53 -1.00 21.33
C ILE A 952 -2.33 -1.04 22.28
N PRO A 953 -2.45 -1.69 23.46
CA PRO A 953 -1.40 -1.73 24.48
C PRO A 953 -0.29 -2.73 24.12
N GLU A 954 0.72 -2.80 24.99
CA GLU A 954 1.78 -3.82 24.98
C GLU A 954 1.26 -5.25 25.23
N LYS A 955 0.41 -5.42 26.25
CA LYS A 955 -0.10 -6.71 26.78
C LYS A 955 -1.54 -6.59 27.27
N PHE A 956 -2.19 -7.74 27.51
CA PHE A 956 -3.58 -7.80 27.97
C PHE A 956 -3.77 -8.72 29.16
N ASP A 957 -4.75 -8.39 30.01
CA ASP A 957 -5.33 -9.32 30.98
C ASP A 957 -6.40 -10.15 30.26
N LEU A 958 -6.18 -11.47 30.16
CA LEU A 958 -7.08 -12.36 29.43
C LEU A 958 -8.28 -12.83 30.25
N GLU A 959 -8.23 -12.71 31.58
CA GLU A 959 -9.31 -13.11 32.47
C GLU A 959 -10.47 -12.11 32.42
N ILE A 960 -10.14 -10.82 32.46
CA ILE A 960 -11.13 -9.74 32.31
C ILE A 960 -11.24 -9.20 30.88
N SER A 961 -10.45 -9.74 29.94
CA SER A 961 -10.41 -9.33 28.53
C SER A 961 -10.19 -7.82 28.36
N SER A 962 -9.17 -7.28 29.03
CA SER A 962 -8.94 -5.84 29.15
C SER A 962 -7.47 -5.46 28.96
N HIS A 963 -7.25 -4.27 28.40
CA HIS A 963 -5.95 -3.60 28.40
C HIS A 963 -5.57 -3.00 29.76
N LYS A 964 -6.44 -3.01 30.78
CA LYS A 964 -6.16 -2.46 32.11
C LYS A 964 -5.29 -3.42 32.93
N VAL A 965 -3.99 -3.46 32.63
CA VAL A 965 -2.98 -4.26 33.34
C VAL A 965 -2.21 -3.37 34.31
N PHE A 966 -2.25 -3.72 35.61
CA PHE A 966 -1.59 -2.97 36.69
C PHE A 966 -0.41 -3.72 37.31
N ALA A 967 -0.03 -4.87 36.77
CA ALA A 967 1.15 -5.61 37.23
C ALA A 967 2.43 -4.80 36.95
N GLU A 968 3.30 -4.72 37.95
CA GLU A 968 4.58 -3.99 37.90
C GLU A 968 4.42 -2.52 37.50
N TYR A 969 4.98 -2.08 36.37
CA TYR A 969 4.85 -0.70 35.87
C TYR A 969 3.57 -0.47 35.06
N GLY A 970 2.69 -1.48 34.95
CA GLY A 970 1.47 -1.42 34.17
C GLY A 970 1.70 -1.54 32.66
N ASN A 971 0.72 -1.09 31.88
CA ASN A 971 0.79 -1.02 30.43
C ASN A 971 1.37 0.32 29.95
N VAL A 972 2.23 0.27 28.93
CA VAL A 972 2.71 1.46 28.20
C VAL A 972 1.90 1.67 26.92
N GLY A 973 1.89 2.91 26.40
CA GLY A 973 1.16 3.27 25.18
C GLY A 973 -0.35 3.48 25.36
N THR A 974 -0.87 3.42 26.60
CA THR A 974 -2.28 3.69 26.93
C THR A 974 -2.54 5.15 27.32
N GLU A 975 -1.50 5.89 27.66
CA GLU A 975 -1.56 7.33 27.95
C GLU A 975 -1.34 8.14 26.66
N PHE A 976 -2.39 8.76 26.15
CA PHE A 976 -2.34 9.67 25.00
C PHE A 976 -3.55 10.59 25.02
N ASP A 977 -3.38 11.79 24.46
CA ASP A 977 -4.47 12.73 24.25
C ASP A 977 -5.10 12.49 22.87
N TYR A 978 -6.40 12.18 22.84
CA TYR A 978 -7.26 12.09 21.64
C TYR A 978 -6.94 10.98 20.61
N ILE A 979 -5.68 10.73 20.24
CA ILE A 979 -5.25 9.77 19.20
C ILE A 979 -4.11 8.87 19.67
N ALA A 980 -4.30 7.55 19.55
CA ALA A 980 -3.21 6.58 19.61
C ALA A 980 -2.40 6.65 18.30
N LYS A 981 -1.13 7.10 18.37
CA LYS A 981 -0.29 7.37 17.20
C LYS A 981 0.45 6.15 16.65
N GLU A 982 0.69 5.13 17.48
CA GLU A 982 1.65 4.08 17.13
C GLU A 982 1.28 2.65 17.59
N GLY A 983 0.41 2.49 18.59
CA GLY A 983 0.14 1.17 19.18
C GLY A 983 1.41 0.56 19.78
N PHE A 984 1.57 -0.77 19.66
CA PHE A 984 2.79 -1.46 20.10
C PHE A 984 3.23 -2.49 19.05
N GLY A 985 4.53 -2.50 18.70
CA GLY A 985 5.11 -3.13 17.52
C GLY A 985 4.74 -4.60 17.34
N TRP A 986 4.89 -5.45 18.35
CA TRP A 986 4.51 -6.86 18.23
C TRP A 986 2.99 -7.11 18.21
N VAL A 987 2.17 -6.18 18.74
CA VAL A 987 0.72 -6.33 18.82
C VAL A 987 0.16 -5.94 17.47
N ASN A 988 0.68 -4.84 16.91
CA ASN A 988 0.50 -4.46 15.51
C ASN A 988 0.85 -5.62 14.57
N ALA A 989 2.01 -6.25 14.77
CA ALA A 989 2.43 -7.39 13.96
C ALA A 989 1.51 -8.61 14.15
N SER A 990 1.15 -8.94 15.38
CA SER A 990 0.23 -10.05 15.68
C SER A 990 -1.13 -9.85 15.04
N TYR A 991 -1.60 -8.59 14.96
CA TYR A 991 -2.87 -8.26 14.35
C TYR A 991 -2.83 -8.48 12.83
N GLN A 992 -1.80 -7.96 12.15
CA GLN A 992 -1.64 -8.15 10.70
C GLN A 992 -1.40 -9.61 10.32
N TYR A 993 -0.51 -10.29 11.04
CA TYR A 993 -0.19 -11.68 10.80
C TYR A 993 -1.38 -12.60 11.09
N GLY A 994 -2.10 -12.37 12.19
CA GLY A 994 -3.35 -13.07 12.49
C GLY A 994 -4.41 -12.87 11.40
N LEU A 995 -4.63 -11.65 10.93
CA LEU A 995 -5.60 -11.39 9.85
C LEU A 995 -5.23 -12.07 8.53
N ARG A 996 -3.95 -12.30 8.27
CA ARG A 996 -3.50 -13.07 7.10
C ARG A 996 -3.87 -14.55 7.21
N ILE A 997 -3.88 -15.11 8.43
CA ILE A 997 -4.26 -16.50 8.69
C ILE A 997 -5.78 -16.66 8.72
N LEU A 998 -6.49 -15.70 9.30
CA LEU A 998 -7.91 -15.82 9.60
C LEU A 998 -8.78 -15.88 8.34
N ASP A 999 -9.79 -16.76 8.34
CA ASP A 999 -10.77 -16.89 7.27
C ASP A 999 -11.72 -15.68 7.18
N ASP A 1000 -12.25 -15.42 5.98
CA ASP A 1000 -13.05 -14.22 5.71
C ASP A 1000 -14.40 -14.19 6.46
N ASN A 1001 -14.98 -15.35 6.77
CA ASN A 1001 -16.18 -15.43 7.62
C ASN A 1001 -15.88 -14.98 9.06
N LEU A 1002 -14.76 -15.43 9.62
CA LEU A 1002 -14.32 -15.05 10.96
C LEU A 1002 -13.94 -13.56 11.03
N LYS A 1003 -13.36 -12.98 9.97
CA LYS A 1003 -13.15 -11.52 9.89
C LYS A 1003 -14.47 -10.73 9.97
N GLN A 1004 -15.56 -11.26 9.40
CA GLN A 1004 -16.88 -10.63 9.50
C GLN A 1004 -17.45 -10.71 10.92
N GLU A 1005 -17.22 -11.82 11.63
CA GLU A 1005 -17.60 -11.97 13.03
C GLU A 1005 -16.76 -11.07 13.96
N LEU A 1006 -15.46 -10.89 13.67
CA LEU A 1006 -14.61 -9.91 14.37
C LEU A 1006 -15.16 -8.48 14.23
N ASN A 1007 -15.63 -8.10 13.04
CA ASN A 1007 -16.23 -6.79 12.81
C ASN A 1007 -17.52 -6.57 13.61
N LYS A 1008 -18.22 -7.64 13.99
CA LYS A 1008 -19.40 -7.62 14.87
C LYS A 1008 -19.03 -7.73 16.35
N LEU A 1009 -17.75 -7.99 16.66
CA LEU A 1009 -17.25 -8.31 18.00
C LEU A 1009 -17.91 -9.55 18.63
N THR A 1010 -18.31 -10.54 17.83
CA THR A 1010 -18.89 -11.80 18.33
C THR A 1010 -17.92 -12.50 19.28
N ALA A 1011 -18.37 -12.84 20.49
CA ALA A 1011 -17.51 -13.40 21.52
C ALA A 1011 -16.96 -14.77 21.09
N PRO A 1012 -15.65 -15.06 21.29
CA PRO A 1012 -15.06 -16.32 20.88
C PRO A 1012 -15.73 -17.55 21.50
N ASP A 1013 -16.14 -17.46 22.77
CA ASP A 1013 -16.80 -18.55 23.49
C ASP A 1013 -18.24 -18.84 23.02
N GLU A 1014 -18.83 -17.94 22.21
CA GLU A 1014 -20.10 -18.18 21.52
C GLU A 1014 -19.90 -18.84 20.15
N LEU A 1015 -18.69 -18.73 19.59
CA LEU A 1015 -18.37 -19.10 18.21
C LEU A 1015 -17.70 -20.49 18.11
N PHE A 1016 -16.89 -20.85 19.11
CA PHE A 1016 -16.13 -22.11 19.19
C PHE A 1016 -16.49 -22.86 20.47
#